data_AF-A0A4R7GIM5-F1
#
_entry.id   AF-A0A4R7GIM5-F1
#
_cell.length_a   1.000
_cell.length_b   1.000
_cell.length_c   1.000
_cell.angle_alpha   90.00
_cell.angle_beta   90.00
_cell.angle_gamma   90.00
#
_symmetry.space_group_name_H-M   'P 1'
#
loop_
_entity.id
_entity.type
_entity.pdbx_description
1 polymer ?
#
loop_
_entity_poly.entity_id
_entity_poly.type
_entity_poly.pdbx_seq_one_letter_code
_entity_poly.pdbx_strand_id
1 'polypeptide(L)'
;MNCSEKFKYLRNFSALSLVLNAFFSLPVHADDALLRACGNAKTAKDCQLPFQQGLSPVQMGLSREPLWGYVDTTGHMVIKPDFSEVRGFANDLAAAKKGDKFGYIDKKGHWVIEPRFTRATDFNAQGTALVVTDNRLALIDRKGAVVKTLPFAVSLDSQGFVGGQALASVQTQVSPALWNASTDSSLSLPDDVMAIDLPQSGLIPAKKRDASDEGYWGYLDENGEWAIDPMILKTRDEPQLGGDVVAVKTKNVWAFVDRQGVSLSKEQYKSVRPLASGSWLVTAGDNSKQLLNSKLEKVQDIPQDQSENLLVWGKATLGTGSKGIVIIGADNQIASLKVNKPQILQQGNRLWVMQTEGKTPQVAQVYDNNGVALLSDATLTALKDYQLQPLDTLPLTDDLGTLPEASSDATHSLPWAVLTPTDNTKPPAILTSQGNVLSDPQWASVEGNTTQAPLIIHTEDKKVGAVDAAGKWVIQPVYTQISPFNGDYTWAVENNGTADTTRLIDRNGNAVDVPANIQKSAQRLSSGLVFYTEGEKDTLRWGLWDIASKSIKAAPQFIQVESFNDGYALAQTEAGWGVIGTDGSWAIAPEASRSGKFQYIGQGMFTLSDNDQPGERGALASHYSLYSAENGQVIASDLLSRPQLVGQNHWLVQPSQGGVALLDRTGRFPVSKAIVASSSSVQGDRVMLGFSPHFGAINAQGDWQIQPLYTAAFHFIAPLNLSRAVSDGRTMLINDHGAVPLDGFEQAQPLNSLARLVMNDDVTGETVLYDNDGNEIQRFAGPDSLLADKASSGVIPMRDNKGLYGFVDQQGKKMIGSYFDQVGAMNNNFATAMKKSTYGNLLGYINTTGRFAILPKFDWAGDFSEKHAWAGGKGVVSLLNAEGGVQAKIQVRCNQRVIVDAKGAYLWPAKAPACGTGGN
;
A
#
# COMPACT_ATOMS: atom_id res chain seq x y z
N MET A 1 -14.48 -52.62 -33.73
CA MET A 1 -15.88 -52.14 -33.75
C MET A 1 -15.82 -50.63 -33.58
N ASN A 2 -16.12 -49.72 -34.51
CA ASN A 2 -16.61 -49.68 -35.90
C ASN A 2 -15.83 -48.53 -36.59
N CYS A 3 -15.19 -48.68 -37.75
CA CYS A 3 -15.75 -48.62 -39.12
C CYS A 3 -16.58 -47.33 -39.39
N SER A 4 -16.49 -46.62 -40.51
CA SER A 4 -15.65 -46.63 -41.72
C SER A 4 -16.17 -45.54 -42.68
N GLU A 5 -15.32 -45.05 -43.60
CA GLU A 5 -15.67 -44.64 -44.99
C GLU A 5 -16.50 -43.34 -45.22
N LYS A 6 -16.39 -42.56 -46.31
CA LYS A 6 -15.64 -42.64 -47.58
C LYS A 6 -15.68 -41.27 -48.28
N PHE A 7 -14.54 -40.88 -48.86
CA PHE A 7 -14.45 -39.92 -49.97
C PHE A 7 -14.80 -40.63 -51.30
N LYS A 8 -15.40 -39.91 -52.26
CA LYS A 8 -15.70 -40.40 -53.62
C LYS A 8 -15.18 -39.43 -54.70
N TYR A 9 -14.43 -40.02 -55.66
CA TYR A 9 -14.32 -39.70 -57.12
C TYR A 9 -13.56 -38.40 -57.49
N LEU A 10 -12.63 -38.31 -58.46
CA LEU A 10 -12.32 -39.13 -59.65
C LEU A 10 -10.89 -38.86 -60.20
N ARG A 11 -10.26 -39.94 -60.67
CA ARG A 11 -9.20 -40.10 -61.72
C ARG A 11 -9.67 -39.50 -63.08
N ASN A 12 -8.90 -39.22 -64.14
CA ASN A 12 -7.57 -39.52 -64.70
C ASN A 12 -7.44 -38.61 -65.95
N PHE A 13 -6.23 -38.31 -66.45
CA PHE A 13 -5.81 -38.57 -67.85
C PHE A 13 -4.35 -38.12 -68.09
N SER A 14 -3.78 -38.68 -69.14
CA SER A 14 -2.40 -39.17 -69.30
C SER A 14 -1.53 -38.38 -70.30
N ALA A 15 -0.23 -38.41 -70.02
CA ALA A 15 0.99 -38.28 -70.85
C ALA A 15 0.90 -37.95 -72.36
N LEU A 16 1.71 -36.98 -72.84
CA LEU A 16 2.94 -37.24 -73.64
C LEU A 16 3.79 -35.94 -73.89
N SER A 17 5.02 -35.95 -73.36
CA SER A 17 6.32 -35.45 -73.86
C SER A 17 6.51 -34.08 -74.56
N LEU A 18 7.35 -33.18 -73.99
CA LEU A 18 8.74 -32.90 -74.44
C LEU A 18 9.47 -31.84 -73.56
N VAL A 19 10.72 -32.17 -73.13
CA VAL A 19 11.88 -31.31 -72.74
C VAL A 19 11.82 -30.47 -71.45
N LEU A 20 12.63 -30.82 -70.43
CA LEU A 20 13.91 -30.16 -70.03
C LEU A 20 14.42 -30.76 -68.71
N ASN A 21 15.71 -31.11 -68.68
CA ASN A 21 16.44 -31.52 -67.47
C ASN A 21 16.52 -30.35 -66.46
N ALA A 22 15.84 -30.47 -65.33
CA ALA A 22 16.25 -29.97 -64.01
C ALA A 22 15.25 -30.47 -62.96
N PHE A 23 15.50 -31.64 -62.35
CA PHE A 23 14.84 -31.99 -61.10
C PHE A 23 15.43 -31.11 -59.99
N PHE A 24 14.71 -30.05 -59.65
CA PHE A 24 14.90 -29.37 -58.37
C PHE A 24 14.66 -30.37 -57.26
N SER A 25 15.71 -30.64 -56.48
CA SER A 25 15.58 -31.04 -55.08
C SER A 25 14.61 -30.08 -54.40
N LEU A 26 13.45 -30.56 -53.97
CA LEU A 26 12.61 -29.82 -53.02
C LEU A 26 13.45 -29.58 -51.77
N PRO A 27 13.69 -28.32 -51.35
CA PRO A 27 14.31 -28.07 -50.07
C PRO A 27 13.32 -28.49 -48.99
N VAL A 28 13.83 -29.25 -48.04
CA VAL A 28 13.20 -29.53 -46.75
C VAL A 28 13.09 -28.19 -45.99
N HIS A 29 12.03 -27.43 -46.24
CA HIS A 29 11.71 -26.22 -45.47
C HIS A 29 10.91 -26.56 -44.22
N ALA A 30 11.54 -27.26 -43.28
CA ALA A 30 10.97 -27.55 -41.97
C ALA A 30 12.04 -27.43 -40.88
N ASP A 31 12.50 -26.20 -40.57
CA ASP A 31 13.26 -25.94 -39.33
C ASP A 31 13.18 -24.48 -38.81
N ASP A 32 12.45 -23.60 -39.48
CA ASP A 32 12.39 -22.16 -39.13
C ASP A 32 11.18 -21.80 -38.23
N ALA A 33 10.26 -22.74 -38.00
CA ALA A 33 9.02 -22.53 -37.27
C ALA A 33 9.21 -22.42 -35.74
N LEU A 34 10.18 -23.17 -35.17
CA LEU A 34 10.50 -23.13 -33.73
C LEU A 34 11.34 -21.90 -33.33
N LEU A 35 12.17 -21.37 -34.24
CA LEU A 35 12.86 -20.08 -34.03
C LEU A 35 11.88 -18.91 -33.90
N ARG A 36 10.74 -19.01 -34.59
CA ARG A 36 9.63 -18.04 -34.52
C ARG A 36 8.71 -18.24 -33.31
N ALA A 37 8.83 -19.32 -32.53
CA ALA A 37 8.06 -19.51 -31.30
C ALA A 37 8.42 -18.50 -30.20
N CYS A 38 9.57 -17.82 -30.29
CA CYS A 38 9.88 -16.67 -29.43
C CYS A 38 9.89 -15.33 -30.19
N GLY A 39 9.41 -15.35 -31.44
CA GLY A 39 9.23 -14.20 -32.32
C GLY A 39 7.77 -13.94 -32.70
N ASN A 40 6.82 -14.74 -32.21
CA ASN A 40 5.38 -14.51 -32.39
C ASN A 40 4.73 -14.05 -31.07
N ALA A 41 3.76 -13.14 -31.18
CA ALA A 41 3.10 -12.48 -30.05
C ALA A 41 2.36 -13.41 -29.06
N LYS A 42 2.02 -14.66 -29.46
CA LYS A 42 1.35 -15.65 -28.61
C LYS A 42 2.28 -16.48 -27.73
N THR A 43 3.58 -16.56 -28.04
CA THR A 43 4.53 -17.51 -27.41
C THR A 43 5.81 -16.84 -26.93
N ALA A 44 6.04 -15.57 -27.32
CA ALA A 44 7.26 -14.88 -26.97
C ALA A 44 7.40 -14.59 -25.47
N LYS A 45 6.32 -14.31 -24.72
CA LYS A 45 6.32 -14.03 -23.27
C LYS A 45 6.92 -15.19 -22.44
N ASP A 46 6.98 -16.38 -23.01
CA ASP A 46 7.46 -17.58 -22.33
C ASP A 46 8.96 -17.83 -22.56
N CYS A 47 9.68 -16.89 -23.18
CA CYS A 47 11.09 -17.06 -23.52
C CYS A 47 12.01 -16.07 -22.79
N GLN A 48 11.43 -15.18 -22.01
CA GLN A 48 12.06 -14.19 -21.16
C GLN A 48 11.05 -13.74 -20.10
N LEU A 49 11.50 -13.44 -18.89
CA LEU A 49 10.61 -12.99 -17.81
C LEU A 49 10.96 -11.54 -17.42
N PRO A 50 10.07 -10.79 -16.75
CA PRO A 50 10.39 -9.44 -16.29
C PRO A 50 11.61 -9.41 -15.38
N PHE A 51 12.27 -8.25 -15.29
CA PHE A 51 13.34 -8.05 -14.33
C PHE A 51 12.83 -8.21 -12.89
N GLN A 52 13.53 -9.04 -12.14
CA GLN A 52 13.36 -9.22 -10.70
C GLN A 52 14.74 -9.22 -10.06
N GLN A 53 14.94 -8.26 -9.14
CA GLN A 53 16.20 -8.10 -8.43
C GLN A 53 17.40 -7.92 -9.37
N GLY A 54 17.21 -7.15 -10.45
CA GLY A 54 18.23 -6.82 -11.44
C GLY A 54 18.56 -7.91 -12.46
N LEU A 55 17.89 -9.07 -12.42
CA LEU A 55 18.09 -10.15 -13.40
C LEU A 55 16.80 -10.52 -14.11
N SER A 56 16.93 -10.92 -15.37
CA SER A 56 15.84 -11.39 -16.23
C SER A 56 16.18 -12.80 -16.76
N PRO A 57 15.34 -13.81 -16.50
CA PRO A 57 15.40 -15.10 -17.20
C PRO A 57 15.29 -14.89 -18.71
N VAL A 58 16.11 -15.61 -19.49
CA VAL A 58 16.06 -15.64 -20.96
C VAL A 58 16.36 -17.04 -21.48
N GLN A 59 15.61 -17.47 -22.47
CA GLN A 59 15.76 -18.78 -23.10
C GLN A 59 16.66 -18.68 -24.34
N MET A 60 17.72 -19.48 -24.38
CA MET A 60 18.83 -19.44 -25.34
C MET A 60 19.13 -20.85 -25.88
N GLY A 61 20.08 -20.97 -26.81
CA GLY A 61 20.48 -22.24 -27.41
C GLY A 61 19.89 -22.50 -28.80
N LEU A 62 19.91 -23.76 -29.23
CA LEU A 62 19.38 -24.23 -30.52
C LEU A 62 17.88 -24.51 -30.42
N SER A 63 17.16 -24.37 -31.53
CA SER A 63 15.68 -24.46 -31.59
C SER A 63 15.07 -25.78 -31.09
N ARG A 64 15.84 -26.87 -31.07
CA ARG A 64 15.35 -28.20 -30.68
C ARG A 64 15.58 -28.51 -29.20
N GLU A 65 16.48 -27.78 -28.54
CA GLU A 65 16.86 -27.96 -27.13
C GLU A 65 17.15 -26.61 -26.47
N PRO A 66 16.16 -25.71 -26.35
CA PRO A 66 16.40 -24.40 -25.77
C PRO A 66 16.56 -24.51 -24.24
N LEU A 67 17.59 -23.86 -23.71
CA LEU A 67 17.93 -23.83 -22.29
C LEU A 67 17.78 -22.42 -21.74
N TRP A 68 17.41 -22.31 -20.48
CA TRP A 68 17.24 -21.05 -19.78
C TRP A 68 18.53 -20.60 -19.09
N GLY A 69 18.82 -19.31 -19.20
CA GLY A 69 19.86 -18.57 -18.46
C GLY A 69 19.32 -17.22 -17.97
N TYR A 70 20.17 -16.33 -17.48
CA TYR A 70 19.77 -15.03 -16.92
C TYR A 70 20.68 -13.89 -17.38
N VAL A 71 20.09 -12.73 -17.65
CA VAL A 71 20.78 -11.50 -18.05
C VAL A 71 20.57 -10.36 -17.06
N ASP A 72 21.51 -9.42 -17.01
CA ASP A 72 21.38 -8.17 -16.26
C ASP A 72 20.61 -7.07 -17.04
N THR A 73 20.41 -5.91 -16.41
CA THR A 73 19.69 -4.75 -16.97
C THR A 73 20.39 -4.12 -18.18
N THR A 74 21.63 -4.49 -18.47
CA THR A 74 22.36 -4.07 -19.68
C THR A 74 22.30 -5.11 -20.79
N GLY A 75 21.74 -6.29 -20.52
CA GLY A 75 21.62 -7.42 -21.42
C GLY A 75 22.80 -8.38 -21.44
N HIS A 76 23.77 -8.25 -20.52
CA HIS A 76 24.87 -9.21 -20.42
C HIS A 76 24.41 -10.51 -19.75
N MET A 77 24.86 -11.65 -20.25
CA MET A 77 24.57 -12.97 -19.67
C MET A 77 25.33 -13.14 -18.35
N VAL A 78 24.59 -13.26 -17.25
CA VAL A 78 25.13 -13.47 -15.89
C VAL A 78 25.15 -14.95 -15.54
N ILE A 79 24.07 -15.68 -15.86
CA ILE A 79 23.95 -17.12 -15.62
C ILE A 79 23.78 -17.83 -16.96
N LYS A 80 24.73 -18.71 -17.28
CA LYS A 80 24.75 -19.39 -18.58
C LYS A 80 23.52 -20.29 -18.76
N PRO A 81 23.01 -20.44 -20.00
CA PRO A 81 21.92 -21.35 -20.28
C PRO A 81 22.27 -22.81 -19.96
N ASP A 82 21.61 -23.41 -18.96
CA ASP A 82 21.82 -24.83 -18.56
C ASP A 82 20.54 -25.50 -18.03
N PHE A 83 19.40 -24.79 -17.99
CA PHE A 83 18.19 -25.26 -17.32
C PHE A 83 17.04 -25.51 -18.30
N SER A 84 16.26 -26.56 -18.06
CA SER A 84 15.09 -26.89 -18.87
C SER A 84 13.88 -26.00 -18.57
N GLU A 85 13.81 -25.47 -17.34
CA GLU A 85 12.75 -24.59 -16.85
C GLU A 85 13.32 -23.74 -15.71
N VAL A 86 12.92 -22.47 -15.61
CA VAL A 86 13.36 -21.56 -14.54
C VAL A 86 12.24 -20.61 -14.11
N ARG A 87 12.40 -20.02 -12.93
CA ARG A 87 11.59 -18.91 -12.44
C ARG A 87 12.43 -17.64 -12.21
N GLY A 88 11.77 -16.53 -11.89
CA GLY A 88 12.42 -15.27 -11.54
C GLY A 88 13.12 -15.34 -10.17
N PHE A 89 13.99 -14.37 -9.88
CA PHE A 89 14.67 -14.32 -8.58
C PHE A 89 13.76 -13.73 -7.51
N ALA A 90 13.51 -14.52 -6.47
CA ALA A 90 12.85 -14.08 -5.26
C ALA A 90 13.71 -14.47 -4.05
N ASN A 91 14.02 -13.49 -3.18
CA ASN A 91 14.92 -13.70 -2.04
C ASN A 91 16.28 -14.32 -2.45
N ASP A 92 16.88 -13.76 -3.51
CA ASP A 92 18.18 -14.16 -4.08
C ASP A 92 18.27 -15.60 -4.59
N LEU A 93 17.16 -16.35 -4.61
CA LEU A 93 17.07 -17.69 -5.14
C LEU A 93 16.06 -17.75 -6.28
N ALA A 94 16.31 -18.65 -7.24
CA ALA A 94 15.36 -18.96 -8.29
C ALA A 94 15.18 -20.47 -8.39
N ALA A 95 13.93 -20.94 -8.54
CA ALA A 95 13.68 -22.34 -8.85
C ALA A 95 14.16 -22.63 -10.28
N ALA A 96 14.97 -23.67 -10.43
CA ALA A 96 15.52 -24.09 -11.71
C ALA A 96 15.44 -25.60 -11.86
N LYS A 97 15.16 -26.07 -13.08
CA LYS A 97 14.92 -27.48 -13.38
C LYS A 97 16.04 -28.08 -14.23
N LYS A 98 16.61 -29.18 -13.76
CA LYS A 98 17.60 -29.98 -14.49
C LYS A 98 17.13 -31.44 -14.52
N GLY A 99 16.99 -32.00 -15.71
CA GLY A 99 16.29 -33.27 -15.89
C GLY A 99 14.79 -33.13 -15.58
N ASP A 100 14.24 -34.07 -14.80
CA ASP A 100 12.83 -34.09 -14.40
C ASP A 100 12.57 -33.42 -13.04
N LYS A 101 13.62 -32.90 -12.37
CA LYS A 101 13.54 -32.33 -11.02
C LYS A 101 13.87 -30.85 -10.95
N PHE A 102 13.19 -30.17 -10.02
CA PHE A 102 13.50 -28.82 -9.58
C PHE A 102 14.48 -28.83 -8.41
N GLY A 103 15.38 -27.85 -8.45
CA GLY A 103 16.22 -27.37 -7.35
C GLY A 103 16.18 -25.84 -7.31
N TYR A 104 17.14 -25.22 -6.64
CA TYR A 104 17.22 -23.77 -6.50
C TYR A 104 18.65 -23.26 -6.71
N ILE A 105 18.77 -22.16 -7.45
CA ILE A 105 20.06 -21.53 -7.81
C ILE A 105 20.20 -20.13 -7.22
N ASP A 106 21.45 -19.72 -6.95
CA ASP A 106 21.80 -18.34 -6.59
C ASP A 106 21.92 -17.41 -7.83
N LYS A 107 22.12 -16.10 -7.61
CA LYS A 107 22.36 -15.11 -8.68
C LYS A 107 23.64 -15.32 -9.49
N LYS A 108 24.51 -16.24 -9.08
CA LYS A 108 25.71 -16.67 -9.82
C LYS A 108 25.47 -17.97 -10.61
N GLY A 109 24.31 -18.60 -10.44
CA GLY A 109 23.93 -19.86 -11.10
C GLY A 109 24.35 -21.13 -10.37
N HIS A 110 24.84 -21.05 -9.14
CA HIS A 110 25.20 -22.24 -8.35
C HIS A 110 23.96 -22.86 -7.70
N TRP A 111 23.88 -24.18 -7.68
CA TRP A 111 22.85 -24.89 -6.92
C TRP A 111 23.03 -24.64 -5.42
N VAL A 112 22.06 -23.96 -4.84
CA VAL A 112 21.89 -23.86 -3.39
C VAL A 112 21.12 -25.08 -2.88
N ILE A 113 20.18 -25.58 -3.70
CA ILE A 113 19.48 -26.85 -3.45
C ILE A 113 19.54 -27.67 -4.73
N GLU A 114 20.14 -28.86 -4.65
CA GLU A 114 20.25 -29.77 -5.78
C GLU A 114 18.87 -30.23 -6.30
N PRO A 115 18.72 -30.45 -7.61
CA PRO A 115 17.46 -30.91 -8.22
C PRO A 115 16.97 -32.22 -7.62
N ARG A 116 15.87 -32.18 -6.86
CA ARG A 116 15.25 -33.38 -6.26
C ARG A 116 13.73 -33.34 -6.12
N PHE A 117 13.10 -32.21 -6.43
CA PHE A 117 11.66 -32.01 -6.26
C PHE A 117 10.92 -32.19 -7.58
N THR A 118 9.72 -32.78 -7.57
CA THR A 118 8.92 -32.92 -8.80
C THR A 118 8.23 -31.62 -9.19
N ARG A 119 7.95 -30.76 -8.20
CA ARG A 119 7.42 -29.40 -8.38
C ARG A 119 8.00 -28.48 -7.32
N ALA A 120 8.16 -27.20 -7.66
CA ALA A 120 8.73 -26.18 -6.78
C ALA A 120 8.08 -24.82 -7.05
N THR A 121 7.83 -24.05 -5.99
CA THR A 121 7.41 -22.65 -6.04
C THR A 121 8.60 -21.72 -5.86
N ASP A 122 8.40 -20.42 -6.08
CA ASP A 122 9.37 -19.39 -5.69
C ASP A 122 9.52 -19.30 -4.18
N PHE A 123 10.64 -18.73 -3.72
CA PHE A 123 10.85 -18.43 -2.31
C PHE A 123 10.03 -17.21 -1.89
N ASN A 124 9.24 -17.40 -0.84
CA ASN A 124 8.42 -16.37 -0.22
C ASN A 124 9.29 -15.37 0.56
N ALA A 125 8.74 -14.22 0.95
CA ALA A 125 9.48 -13.17 1.68
C ALA A 125 10.16 -13.66 2.98
N GLN A 126 9.70 -14.79 3.54
CA GLN A 126 10.22 -15.41 4.76
C GLN A 126 11.29 -16.51 4.48
N GLY A 127 11.76 -16.64 3.25
CA GLY A 127 12.80 -17.62 2.89
C GLY A 127 12.33 -19.08 2.90
N THR A 128 11.04 -19.32 2.68
CA THR A 128 10.49 -20.68 2.53
C THR A 128 9.86 -20.90 1.16
N ALA A 129 9.82 -22.15 0.71
CA ALA A 129 9.20 -22.54 -0.55
C ALA A 129 8.41 -23.85 -0.39
N LEU A 130 7.38 -24.03 -1.23
CA LEU A 130 6.60 -25.25 -1.30
C LEU A 130 7.16 -26.13 -2.40
N VAL A 131 7.36 -27.40 -2.08
CA VAL A 131 7.85 -28.41 -3.01
C VAL A 131 7.02 -29.67 -2.91
N VAL A 132 6.98 -30.44 -4.01
CA VAL A 132 6.49 -31.81 -3.98
C VAL A 132 7.69 -32.75 -3.91
N THR A 133 7.73 -33.54 -2.84
CA THR A 133 8.71 -34.61 -2.60
C THR A 133 7.97 -35.84 -2.10
N ASP A 134 8.33 -37.03 -2.58
CA ASP A 134 7.66 -38.30 -2.21
C ASP A 134 6.12 -38.28 -2.33
N ASN A 135 5.59 -37.65 -3.39
CA ASN A 135 4.15 -37.43 -3.60
C ASN A 135 3.42 -36.68 -2.46
N ARG A 136 4.14 -35.90 -1.66
CA ARG A 136 3.58 -35.07 -0.60
C ARG A 136 4.01 -33.62 -0.74
N LEU A 137 3.14 -32.72 -0.32
CA LEU A 137 3.45 -31.31 -0.22
C LEU A 137 4.32 -31.06 1.03
N ALA A 138 5.48 -30.45 0.83
CA ALA A 138 6.41 -30.10 1.88
C ALA A 138 6.82 -28.63 1.79
N LEU A 139 6.94 -27.99 2.95
CA LEU A 139 7.57 -26.68 3.09
C LEU A 139 9.05 -26.89 3.34
N ILE A 140 9.90 -26.21 2.57
CA ILE A 140 11.36 -26.24 2.70
C ILE A 140 11.94 -24.87 3.05
N ASP A 141 13.09 -24.88 3.70
CA ASP A 141 13.91 -23.68 3.93
C ASP A 141 14.83 -23.37 2.74
N ARG A 142 15.61 -22.28 2.83
CA ARG A 142 16.59 -21.87 1.80
C ARG A 142 17.73 -22.87 1.57
N LYS A 143 17.97 -23.80 2.50
CA LYS A 143 18.95 -24.90 2.38
C LYS A 143 18.30 -26.18 1.83
N GLY A 144 17.00 -26.14 1.57
CA GLY A 144 16.19 -27.24 1.05
C GLY A 144 15.79 -28.26 2.10
N ALA A 145 16.04 -28.01 3.40
CA ALA A 145 15.61 -28.89 4.47
C ALA A 145 14.08 -28.82 4.60
N VAL A 146 13.44 -29.97 4.77
CA VAL A 146 11.99 -30.04 4.99
C VAL A 146 11.70 -29.49 6.38
N VAL A 147 11.04 -28.32 6.42
CA VAL A 147 10.56 -27.69 7.64
C VAL A 147 9.30 -28.39 8.13
N LYS A 148 8.38 -28.72 7.21
CA LYS A 148 7.13 -29.42 7.53
C LYS A 148 6.58 -30.17 6.32
N THR A 149 6.14 -31.41 6.52
CA THR A 149 5.29 -32.13 5.56
C THR A 149 3.84 -31.94 5.95
N LEU A 150 3.00 -31.51 5.01
CA LEU A 150 1.58 -31.27 5.28
C LEU A 150 0.80 -32.59 5.16
N PRO A 151 0.11 -33.06 6.22
CA PRO A 151 -0.66 -34.29 6.15
C PRO A 151 -1.88 -34.11 5.23
N PHE A 152 -2.10 -35.07 4.34
CA PHE A 152 -3.25 -35.17 3.42
C PHE A 152 -3.36 -34.12 2.28
N ALA A 153 -2.36 -33.26 2.10
CA ALA A 153 -2.24 -32.39 0.92
C ALA A 153 -1.43 -33.07 -0.20
N VAL A 154 -2.07 -33.37 -1.35
CA VAL A 154 -1.50 -34.15 -2.45
C VAL A 154 -1.27 -33.36 -3.75
N SER A 155 -1.72 -32.11 -3.87
CA SER A 155 -1.53 -31.31 -5.08
C SER A 155 -1.14 -29.86 -4.79
N LEU A 156 -0.42 -29.27 -5.75
CA LEU A 156 -0.05 -27.86 -5.82
C LEU A 156 -0.88 -27.27 -6.97
N ASP A 157 -2.17 -26.99 -6.79
CA ASP A 157 -3.01 -26.55 -7.92
C ASP A 157 -2.99 -25.02 -8.12
N SER A 158 -2.20 -24.30 -7.33
CA SER A 158 -2.05 -22.83 -7.37
C SER A 158 -0.69 -22.37 -7.94
N GLN A 159 -0.59 -21.06 -8.25
CA GLN A 159 0.62 -20.39 -8.76
C GLN A 159 1.83 -20.40 -7.77
N GLY A 160 1.72 -21.03 -6.60
CA GLY A 160 2.74 -20.97 -5.54
C GLY A 160 2.71 -19.63 -4.79
N PHE A 161 3.84 -19.22 -4.21
CA PHE A 161 4.01 -17.88 -3.63
C PHE A 161 4.19 -16.84 -4.73
N VAL A 162 3.50 -15.71 -4.62
CA VAL A 162 3.75 -14.49 -5.42
C VAL A 162 4.90 -13.70 -4.78
N GLY A 163 5.65 -12.94 -5.56
CA GLY A 163 6.73 -12.10 -5.04
C GLY A 163 6.26 -11.18 -3.91
N GLY A 164 6.91 -11.28 -2.74
CA GLY A 164 6.55 -10.54 -1.52
C GLY A 164 5.50 -11.22 -0.62
N GLN A 165 4.91 -12.34 -1.04
CA GLN A 165 3.95 -13.08 -0.22
C GLN A 165 4.69 -13.86 0.88
N ALA A 166 4.13 -13.92 2.09
CA ALA A 166 4.62 -14.78 3.17
C ALA A 166 3.86 -16.11 3.26
N LEU A 167 2.77 -16.28 2.49
CA LEU A 167 1.87 -17.43 2.53
C LEU A 167 1.60 -18.14 1.24
N ALA A 168 1.31 -19.43 1.33
CA ALA A 168 0.60 -20.17 0.31
C ALA A 168 -0.72 -20.69 0.91
N SER A 169 -1.83 -20.56 0.17
CA SER A 169 -3.12 -21.14 0.59
C SER A 169 -3.17 -22.64 0.33
N VAL A 170 -3.61 -23.40 1.34
CA VAL A 170 -3.93 -24.84 1.32
C VAL A 170 -5.30 -25.04 2.02
N GLN A 171 -6.24 -25.76 1.42
CA GLN A 171 -7.65 -25.79 1.85
C GLN A 171 -7.95 -26.85 2.96
N THR A 172 -8.62 -26.46 4.07
CA THR A 172 -9.03 -27.31 5.26
C THR A 172 -10.29 -26.76 6.00
N GLN A 173 -10.97 -27.49 6.93
CA GLN A 173 -12.23 -27.12 7.66
C GLN A 173 -12.13 -27.23 9.22
N VAL A 174 -12.50 -26.22 10.06
CA VAL A 174 -12.52 -26.27 11.58
C VAL A 174 -13.50 -25.26 12.28
N SER A 175 -13.91 -25.46 13.56
CA SER A 175 -14.84 -24.60 14.39
C SER A 175 -14.15 -23.49 15.25
N PRO A 176 -14.81 -22.35 15.59
CA PRO A 176 -14.23 -21.24 16.36
C PRO A 176 -14.21 -21.45 17.89
N ALA A 177 -13.44 -20.64 18.62
CA ALA A 177 -13.34 -20.65 20.10
C ALA A 177 -13.42 -19.22 20.67
N LEU A 178 -14.02 -19.07 21.87
CA LEU A 178 -14.12 -17.78 22.57
C LEU A 178 -13.08 -17.70 23.70
N TRP A 179 -12.44 -16.55 23.92
CA TRP A 179 -11.40 -16.39 24.96
C TRP A 179 -11.88 -15.48 26.09
N ASN A 180 -11.76 -15.92 27.34
CA ASN A 180 -12.06 -15.10 28.51
C ASN A 180 -10.79 -14.43 29.03
N ALA A 181 -10.71 -13.11 28.85
CA ALA A 181 -9.55 -12.30 29.25
C ALA A 181 -9.36 -12.18 30.77
N SER A 182 -10.42 -12.38 31.58
CA SER A 182 -10.33 -12.32 33.04
C SER A 182 -9.79 -13.60 33.67
N THR A 183 -9.99 -14.74 33.00
CA THR A 183 -9.57 -16.07 33.48
C THR A 183 -8.42 -16.67 32.67
N ASP A 184 -8.01 -16.04 31.57
CA ASP A 184 -6.97 -16.50 30.63
C ASP A 184 -7.23 -17.91 30.07
N SER A 185 -8.49 -18.18 29.71
CA SER A 185 -8.92 -19.50 29.24
C SER A 185 -9.92 -19.43 28.09
N SER A 186 -9.83 -20.37 27.16
CA SER A 186 -10.83 -20.53 26.09
C SER A 186 -12.11 -21.19 26.63
N LEU A 187 -13.25 -20.59 26.31
CA LEU A 187 -14.58 -21.18 26.47
C LEU A 187 -14.86 -22.09 25.27
N SER A 188 -15.24 -23.33 25.57
CA SER A 188 -15.76 -24.24 24.55
C SER A 188 -17.14 -23.76 24.11
N LEU A 189 -17.30 -23.57 22.80
CA LEU A 189 -18.58 -23.22 22.20
C LEU A 189 -19.35 -24.50 21.83
N PRO A 190 -20.68 -24.42 21.69
CA PRO A 190 -21.47 -25.51 21.11
C PRO A 190 -20.90 -25.93 19.74
N ASP A 191 -20.88 -27.24 19.47
CA ASP A 191 -20.27 -27.82 18.25
C ASP A 191 -20.92 -27.32 16.95
N ASP A 192 -22.15 -26.82 17.04
CA ASP A 192 -22.90 -26.25 15.93
C ASP A 192 -22.56 -24.77 15.67
N VAL A 193 -21.70 -24.11 16.47
CA VAL A 193 -21.26 -22.75 16.17
C VAL A 193 -20.25 -22.79 15.01
N MET A 194 -20.55 -22.04 13.95
CA MET A 194 -19.69 -21.93 12.77
C MET A 194 -19.01 -20.57 12.62
N ALA A 195 -19.56 -19.53 13.26
CA ALA A 195 -19.01 -18.17 13.27
C ALA A 195 -19.46 -17.41 14.52
N ILE A 196 -18.68 -16.40 14.92
CA ILE A 196 -18.94 -15.45 16.01
C ILE A 196 -18.57 -14.03 15.53
N ASP A 197 -19.20 -12.98 16.08
CA ASP A 197 -18.95 -11.57 15.74
C ASP A 197 -18.71 -10.70 16.99
N LEU A 198 -18.47 -9.39 16.81
CA LEU A 198 -18.18 -8.42 17.87
C LEU A 198 -19.36 -8.28 18.85
N PRO A 199 -19.09 -8.17 20.17
CA PRO A 199 -20.15 -8.01 21.15
C PRO A 199 -21.02 -6.77 20.90
N GLN A 200 -22.33 -6.95 20.90
CA GLN A 200 -23.33 -5.90 20.77
C GLN A 200 -24.15 -5.84 22.05
N SER A 201 -24.26 -4.66 22.68
CA SER A 201 -25.07 -4.46 23.91
C SER A 201 -24.85 -5.52 25.02
N GLY A 202 -23.61 -6.04 25.15
CA GLY A 202 -23.25 -7.03 26.16
C GLY A 202 -23.49 -8.51 25.79
N LEU A 203 -23.94 -8.81 24.56
CA LEU A 203 -24.07 -10.17 24.03
C LEU A 203 -23.17 -10.38 22.80
N ILE A 204 -22.85 -11.62 22.46
CA ILE A 204 -21.94 -11.97 21.34
C ILE A 204 -22.75 -12.55 20.18
N PRO A 205 -22.87 -11.89 19.01
CA PRO A 205 -23.51 -12.49 17.85
C PRO A 205 -22.80 -13.80 17.46
N ALA A 206 -23.57 -14.85 17.21
CA ALA A 206 -23.02 -16.14 16.78
C ALA A 206 -23.94 -16.84 15.78
N LYS A 207 -23.32 -17.58 14.85
CA LYS A 207 -23.99 -18.29 13.78
C LYS A 207 -23.99 -19.78 14.07
N LYS A 208 -25.20 -20.35 14.20
CA LYS A 208 -25.45 -21.78 14.32
C LYS A 208 -25.54 -22.42 12.95
N ARG A 209 -24.78 -23.48 12.75
CA ARG A 209 -24.63 -24.25 11.51
C ARG A 209 -25.94 -24.92 11.12
N ASP A 210 -26.30 -24.76 9.85
CA ASP A 210 -27.42 -25.41 9.18
C ASP A 210 -26.93 -26.26 7.99
N ALA A 211 -25.90 -25.78 7.26
CA ALA A 211 -25.23 -26.47 6.14
C ALA A 211 -23.70 -26.31 6.20
N SER A 212 -22.97 -26.75 5.16
CA SER A 212 -21.50 -26.65 5.07
C SER A 212 -20.97 -25.22 5.17
N ASP A 213 -21.73 -24.26 4.65
CA ASP A 213 -21.42 -22.86 4.41
C ASP A 213 -22.57 -21.92 4.85
N GLU A 214 -23.65 -22.46 5.43
CA GLU A 214 -24.80 -21.69 5.85
C GLU A 214 -25.25 -21.98 7.29
N GLY A 215 -25.93 -21.01 7.89
CA GLY A 215 -26.39 -21.06 9.28
C GLY A 215 -27.31 -19.91 9.64
N TYR A 216 -27.92 -19.99 10.82
CA TYR A 216 -28.79 -18.96 11.38
C TYR A 216 -28.07 -18.20 12.51
N TRP A 217 -28.32 -16.90 12.61
CA TRP A 217 -27.73 -16.07 13.65
C TRP A 217 -28.59 -15.95 14.90
N GLY A 218 -27.91 -15.92 16.04
CA GLY A 218 -28.44 -15.63 17.37
C GLY A 218 -27.38 -14.89 18.19
N TYR A 219 -27.50 -14.95 19.51
CA TYR A 219 -26.55 -14.33 20.43
C TYR A 219 -26.15 -15.29 21.53
N LEU A 220 -24.86 -15.33 21.85
CA LEU A 220 -24.31 -15.98 23.03
C LEU A 220 -24.21 -14.98 24.20
N ASP A 221 -24.31 -15.49 25.42
CA ASP A 221 -23.96 -14.76 26.63
C ASP A 221 -22.44 -14.80 26.90
N GLU A 222 -22.02 -14.19 28.00
CA GLU A 222 -20.63 -14.16 28.46
C GLU A 222 -20.06 -15.55 28.82
N ASN A 223 -20.91 -16.57 29.01
CA ASN A 223 -20.52 -17.95 29.29
C ASN A 223 -20.41 -18.80 28.01
N GLY A 224 -20.73 -18.25 26.83
CA GLY A 224 -20.73 -18.98 25.56
C GLY A 224 -21.98 -19.83 25.34
N GLU A 225 -23.06 -19.59 26.10
CA GLU A 225 -24.36 -20.24 25.93
C GLU A 225 -25.30 -19.36 25.10
N TRP A 226 -26.27 -19.94 24.39
CA TRP A 226 -27.23 -19.20 23.59
C TRP A 226 -28.16 -18.34 24.46
N ALA A 227 -27.87 -17.03 24.55
CA ALA A 227 -28.74 -16.01 25.15
C ALA A 227 -29.99 -15.74 24.31
N ILE A 228 -29.84 -15.76 22.98
CA ILE A 228 -30.92 -15.69 22.01
C ILE A 228 -30.70 -16.81 21.00
N ASP A 229 -31.55 -17.83 21.04
CA ASP A 229 -31.45 -18.98 20.16
C ASP A 229 -31.61 -18.54 18.68
N PRO A 230 -30.71 -18.93 17.76
CA PRO A 230 -30.81 -18.60 16.35
C PRO A 230 -32.14 -19.01 15.68
N MET A 231 -32.80 -20.04 16.20
CA MET A 231 -34.10 -20.51 15.73
C MET A 231 -35.26 -19.61 16.17
N ILE A 232 -35.05 -18.71 17.12
CA ILE A 232 -36.00 -17.66 17.49
C ILE A 232 -35.98 -16.54 16.45
N LEU A 233 -34.77 -16.05 16.10
CA LEU A 233 -34.61 -14.94 15.15
C LEU A 233 -34.82 -15.35 13.69
N LYS A 234 -34.42 -16.59 13.35
CA LYS A 234 -34.52 -17.17 11.98
C LYS A 234 -33.96 -16.27 10.89
N THR A 235 -32.88 -15.55 11.20
CA THR A 235 -32.18 -14.69 10.24
C THR A 235 -30.85 -15.32 9.81
N ARG A 236 -30.52 -15.20 8.53
CA ARG A 236 -29.26 -15.70 7.95
C ARG A 236 -28.20 -14.60 7.82
N ASP A 237 -28.61 -13.35 7.97
CA ASP A 237 -27.76 -12.17 8.09
C ASP A 237 -27.55 -11.84 9.58
N GLU A 238 -26.46 -11.16 9.90
CA GLU A 238 -26.16 -10.81 11.28
C GLU A 238 -27.22 -9.82 11.83
N PRO A 239 -27.88 -10.13 12.96
CA PRO A 239 -28.81 -9.21 13.60
C PRO A 239 -28.09 -8.02 14.24
N GLN A 240 -28.80 -6.90 14.42
CA GLN A 240 -28.31 -5.71 15.11
C GLN A 240 -29.02 -5.58 16.46
N LEU A 241 -28.29 -5.39 17.56
CA LEU A 241 -28.84 -5.32 18.92
C LEU A 241 -28.60 -3.95 19.54
N GLY A 242 -29.69 -3.24 19.84
CA GLY A 242 -29.69 -1.96 20.56
C GLY A 242 -30.56 -2.05 21.81
N GLY A 243 -29.93 -2.24 22.98
CA GLY A 243 -30.64 -2.44 24.24
C GLY A 243 -31.45 -3.73 24.27
N ASP A 244 -32.77 -3.62 24.34
CA ASP A 244 -33.70 -4.77 24.34
C ASP A 244 -34.31 -5.09 22.96
N VAL A 245 -33.99 -4.27 21.95
CA VAL A 245 -34.53 -4.40 20.60
C VAL A 245 -33.50 -5.07 19.69
N VAL A 246 -33.94 -6.10 18.97
CA VAL A 246 -33.16 -6.79 17.95
C VAL A 246 -33.71 -6.42 16.58
N ALA A 247 -32.87 -5.94 15.68
CA ALA A 247 -33.21 -5.79 14.28
C ALA A 247 -32.75 -7.03 13.52
N VAL A 248 -33.67 -7.72 12.86
CA VAL A 248 -33.39 -8.93 12.08
C VAL A 248 -33.66 -8.68 10.61
N LYS A 249 -32.81 -9.20 9.72
CA LYS A 249 -33.03 -9.15 8.29
C LYS A 249 -33.79 -10.40 7.85
N THR A 250 -34.91 -10.21 7.17
CA THR A 250 -35.66 -11.30 6.55
C THR A 250 -35.79 -11.03 5.06
N LYS A 251 -35.21 -11.91 4.24
CA LYS A 251 -35.01 -11.68 2.80
C LYS A 251 -34.19 -10.39 2.58
N ASN A 252 -34.84 -9.29 2.18
CA ASN A 252 -34.19 -8.03 1.82
C ASN A 252 -34.69 -6.84 2.65
N VAL A 253 -35.34 -7.09 3.79
CA VAL A 253 -35.85 -6.03 4.68
C VAL A 253 -35.52 -6.31 6.13
N TRP A 254 -35.26 -5.24 6.87
CA TRP A 254 -35.05 -5.25 8.31
C TRP A 254 -36.37 -5.03 9.03
N ALA A 255 -36.57 -5.78 10.10
CA ALA A 255 -37.69 -5.62 11.02
C ALA A 255 -37.20 -5.68 12.46
N PHE A 256 -37.89 -4.98 13.36
CA PHE A 256 -37.58 -5.01 14.78
C PHE A 256 -38.39 -6.11 15.49
N VAL A 257 -37.70 -6.90 16.28
CA VAL A 257 -38.24 -7.94 17.15
C VAL A 257 -37.71 -7.76 18.58
N ASP A 258 -38.43 -8.31 19.56
CA ASP A 258 -37.88 -8.50 20.89
C ASP A 258 -36.92 -9.71 20.93
N ARG A 259 -36.33 -9.97 22.10
CA ARG A 259 -35.42 -11.11 22.30
C ARG A 259 -36.11 -12.48 22.16
N GLN A 260 -37.44 -12.51 22.12
CA GLN A 260 -38.26 -13.71 21.89
C GLN A 260 -38.70 -13.83 20.42
N GLY A 261 -38.20 -12.96 19.54
CA GLY A 261 -38.53 -12.97 18.11
C GLY A 261 -39.92 -12.44 17.79
N VAL A 262 -40.60 -11.82 18.75
CA VAL A 262 -41.92 -11.19 18.54
C VAL A 262 -41.72 -9.85 17.88
N SER A 263 -42.41 -9.65 16.75
CA SER A 263 -42.36 -8.39 16.00
C SER A 263 -42.84 -7.20 16.85
N LEU A 264 -41.98 -6.19 16.97
CA LEU A 264 -42.24 -4.94 17.70
C LEU A 264 -42.88 -3.85 16.83
N SER A 265 -42.68 -3.94 15.50
CA SER A 265 -43.24 -2.98 14.53
C SER A 265 -43.69 -3.70 13.26
N LYS A 266 -44.74 -3.16 12.63
CA LYS A 266 -45.18 -3.58 11.28
C LYS A 266 -44.35 -2.93 10.17
N GLU A 267 -43.59 -1.90 10.50
CA GLU A 267 -42.74 -1.20 9.55
C GLU A 267 -41.51 -2.04 9.21
N GLN A 268 -41.05 -1.89 7.97
CA GLN A 268 -39.89 -2.59 7.44
C GLN A 268 -38.94 -1.57 6.84
N TYR A 269 -37.64 -1.81 7.03
CA TYR A 269 -36.58 -0.86 6.67
C TYR A 269 -35.59 -1.51 5.71
N LYS A 270 -34.96 -0.71 4.85
CA LYS A 270 -33.87 -1.14 3.96
C LYS A 270 -32.55 -1.29 4.70
N SER A 271 -32.32 -0.44 5.70
CA SER A 271 -31.18 -0.52 6.61
C SER A 271 -31.56 -0.03 8.00
N VAL A 272 -30.85 -0.51 9.01
CA VAL A 272 -31.00 -0.15 10.42
C VAL A 272 -29.61 -0.09 11.04
N ARG A 273 -29.38 0.87 11.94
CA ARG A 273 -28.13 0.99 12.69
C ARG A 273 -28.42 1.50 14.10
N PRO A 274 -27.98 0.79 15.16
CA PRO A 274 -28.10 1.31 16.51
C PRO A 274 -27.11 2.46 16.72
N LEU A 275 -27.50 3.45 17.52
CA LEU A 275 -26.65 4.58 17.94
C LEU A 275 -26.29 4.42 19.41
N ALA A 276 -25.16 5.04 19.83
CA ALA A 276 -24.69 5.00 21.22
C ALA A 276 -25.71 5.56 22.24
N SER A 277 -26.65 6.38 21.80
CA SER A 277 -27.75 6.92 22.60
C SER A 277 -28.89 5.91 22.86
N GLY A 278 -28.85 4.72 22.26
CA GLY A 278 -29.95 3.75 22.24
C GLY A 278 -31.03 4.05 21.19
N SER A 279 -30.87 5.12 20.41
CA SER A 279 -31.68 5.43 19.23
C SER A 279 -31.27 4.58 18.03
N TRP A 280 -32.10 4.56 16.99
CA TRP A 280 -31.85 3.83 15.75
C TRP A 280 -31.88 4.75 14.55
N LEU A 281 -30.87 4.67 13.70
CA LEU A 281 -30.87 5.28 12.39
C LEU A 281 -31.38 4.26 11.37
N VAL A 282 -32.46 4.57 10.66
CA VAL A 282 -33.10 3.63 9.73
C VAL A 282 -33.27 4.25 8.36
N THR A 283 -33.30 3.43 7.31
CA THR A 283 -33.72 3.84 5.96
C THR A 283 -35.03 3.16 5.62
N ALA A 284 -36.11 3.93 5.47
CA ALA A 284 -37.43 3.38 5.15
C ALA A 284 -37.53 2.91 3.69
N GLY A 285 -38.64 2.25 3.35
CA GLY A 285 -38.89 1.70 2.01
C GLY A 285 -38.83 2.74 0.87
N ASP A 286 -39.14 4.00 1.17
CA ASP A 286 -39.09 5.15 0.26
C ASP A 286 -37.70 5.83 0.17
N ASN A 287 -36.67 5.22 0.78
CA ASN A 287 -35.31 5.77 0.93
C ASN A 287 -35.21 6.97 1.90
N SER A 288 -36.26 7.32 2.63
CA SER A 288 -36.13 8.33 3.69
C SER A 288 -35.28 7.78 4.84
N LYS A 289 -34.25 8.53 5.21
CA LYS A 289 -33.42 8.24 6.40
C LYS A 289 -34.11 8.87 7.60
N GLN A 290 -34.32 8.10 8.67
CA GLN A 290 -35.11 8.51 9.83
C GLN A 290 -34.35 8.17 11.12
N LEU A 291 -34.46 9.03 12.12
CA LEU A 291 -34.00 8.75 13.47
C LEU A 291 -35.19 8.27 14.30
N LEU A 292 -35.10 7.06 14.83
CA LEU A 292 -36.06 6.49 15.79
C LEU A 292 -35.46 6.53 17.19
N ASN A 293 -36.28 6.76 18.21
CA ASN A 293 -35.85 6.64 19.60
C ASN A 293 -35.75 5.16 20.03
N SER A 294 -35.38 4.91 21.28
CA SER A 294 -35.28 3.55 21.85
C SER A 294 -36.61 2.79 21.93
N LYS A 295 -37.75 3.47 21.76
CA LYS A 295 -39.09 2.87 21.67
C LYS A 295 -39.55 2.66 20.22
N LEU A 296 -38.67 2.88 19.24
CA LEU A 296 -38.94 2.80 17.81
C LEU A 296 -39.94 3.86 17.30
N GLU A 297 -40.10 4.96 18.04
CA GLU A 297 -40.91 6.10 17.60
C GLU A 297 -40.04 7.07 16.79
N LYS A 298 -40.56 7.56 15.65
CA LYS A 298 -39.85 8.50 14.79
C LYS A 298 -39.63 9.84 15.51
N VAL A 299 -38.36 10.23 15.65
CA VAL A 299 -37.94 11.52 16.19
C VAL A 299 -37.91 12.57 15.09
N GLN A 300 -37.15 12.32 14.01
CA GLN A 300 -36.96 13.27 12.92
C GLN A 300 -36.48 12.58 11.64
N ASP A 301 -36.83 13.15 10.48
CA ASP A 301 -36.30 12.76 9.17
C ASP A 301 -34.93 13.41 8.93
N ILE A 302 -33.95 12.64 8.45
CA ILE A 302 -32.61 13.10 8.14
C ILE A 302 -32.59 13.65 6.70
N PRO A 303 -32.07 14.87 6.45
CA PRO A 303 -32.01 15.44 5.12
C PRO A 303 -31.22 14.55 4.16
N GLN A 304 -31.89 14.00 3.16
CA GLN A 304 -31.31 13.00 2.24
C GLN A 304 -30.11 13.55 1.45
N ASP A 305 -30.17 14.83 1.08
CA ASP A 305 -29.15 15.54 0.29
C ASP A 305 -27.89 15.94 1.09
N GLN A 306 -27.90 15.66 2.39
CA GLN A 306 -26.80 15.93 3.34
C GLN A 306 -26.35 14.67 4.08
N SER A 307 -26.97 13.54 3.80
CA SER A 307 -26.73 12.27 4.48
C SER A 307 -26.57 11.13 3.49
N GLU A 308 -26.12 11.41 2.27
CA GLU A 308 -25.78 10.39 1.27
C GLU A 308 -24.90 9.31 1.91
N ASN A 309 -23.92 9.76 2.71
CA ASN A 309 -22.97 8.93 3.44
C ASN A 309 -23.12 9.19 4.94
N LEU A 310 -22.85 8.20 5.79
CA LEU A 310 -23.04 8.29 7.24
C LEU A 310 -21.85 7.71 8.00
N LEU A 311 -21.04 8.59 8.56
CA LEU A 311 -19.81 8.31 9.30
C LEU A 311 -20.05 8.47 10.82
N VAL A 312 -19.25 7.79 11.64
CA VAL A 312 -19.28 7.92 13.11
C VAL A 312 -18.12 8.78 13.56
N TRP A 313 -18.38 9.99 14.07
CA TRP A 313 -17.32 10.90 14.50
C TRP A 313 -17.39 11.14 16.01
N GLY A 314 -16.47 10.51 16.75
CA GLY A 314 -16.49 10.55 18.22
C GLY A 314 -17.78 9.92 18.77
N LYS A 315 -18.60 10.71 19.46
CA LYS A 315 -19.93 10.29 19.94
C LYS A 315 -21.08 10.73 19.03
N ALA A 316 -20.77 11.46 17.95
CA ALA A 316 -21.74 11.95 16.99
C ALA A 316 -21.75 11.07 15.72
N THR A 317 -22.82 11.14 14.94
CA THR A 317 -22.87 10.62 13.57
C THR A 317 -22.83 11.81 12.60
N LEU A 318 -21.89 11.80 11.67
CA LEU A 318 -21.81 12.76 10.58
C LEU A 318 -22.43 12.16 9.33
N GLY A 319 -23.48 12.76 8.81
CA GLY A 319 -23.91 12.59 7.44
C GLY A 319 -23.21 13.59 6.52
N THR A 320 -22.77 13.12 5.36
CA THR A 320 -22.27 13.97 4.28
C THR A 320 -23.08 13.74 3.01
N GLY A 321 -23.27 14.79 2.22
CA GLY A 321 -23.90 14.68 0.91
C GLY A 321 -23.54 15.85 -0.01
N SER A 322 -23.94 15.73 -1.27
CA SER A 322 -23.65 16.69 -2.32
C SER A 322 -24.14 18.12 -2.03
N LYS A 323 -25.13 18.29 -1.15
CA LYS A 323 -25.72 19.60 -0.77
C LYS A 323 -25.53 19.96 0.69
N GLY A 324 -24.71 19.22 1.43
CA GLY A 324 -24.27 19.65 2.74
C GLY A 324 -23.89 18.50 3.66
N ILE A 325 -23.90 18.81 4.95
CA ILE A 325 -23.68 17.83 6.00
C ILE A 325 -24.80 17.88 7.03
N VAL A 326 -24.97 16.78 7.74
CA VAL A 326 -25.80 16.70 8.93
C VAL A 326 -24.98 16.08 10.06
N ILE A 327 -25.09 16.58 11.28
CA ILE A 327 -24.45 16.01 12.46
C ILE A 327 -25.54 15.62 13.43
N ILE A 328 -25.57 14.34 13.82
CA ILE A 328 -26.44 13.80 14.86
C ILE A 328 -25.58 13.68 16.12
N GLY A 329 -25.78 14.58 17.07
CA GLY A 329 -25.08 14.60 18.35
C GLY A 329 -25.42 13.40 19.23
N ALA A 330 -24.61 13.16 20.26
CA ALA A 330 -24.81 12.08 21.22
C ALA A 330 -26.13 12.21 22.04
N ASP A 331 -26.67 13.42 22.10
CA ASP A 331 -27.94 13.78 22.71
C ASP A 331 -29.13 13.71 21.74
N ASN A 332 -28.92 13.15 20.54
CA ASN A 332 -29.85 13.10 19.41
C ASN A 332 -30.22 14.48 18.81
N GLN A 333 -29.48 15.56 19.10
CA GLN A 333 -29.66 16.84 18.42
C GLN A 333 -29.11 16.79 17.00
N ILE A 334 -29.82 17.37 16.05
CA ILE A 334 -29.45 17.36 14.63
C ILE A 334 -29.04 18.77 14.19
N ALA A 335 -27.76 18.93 13.83
CA ALA A 335 -27.25 20.13 13.19
C ALA A 335 -27.14 19.90 11.68
N SER A 336 -27.78 20.75 10.87
CA SER A 336 -27.77 20.66 9.41
C SER A 336 -27.06 21.87 8.82
N LEU A 337 -26.11 21.65 7.91
CA LEU A 337 -25.38 22.70 7.22
C LEU A 337 -25.43 22.48 5.71
N LYS A 338 -26.05 23.41 4.98
CA LYS A 338 -26.13 23.37 3.52
C LYS A 338 -24.83 23.88 2.89
N VAL A 339 -24.10 22.99 2.21
CA VAL A 339 -22.82 23.28 1.56
C VAL A 339 -22.73 22.45 0.29
N ASN A 340 -22.43 23.06 -0.85
CA ASN A 340 -22.27 22.28 -2.08
C ASN A 340 -20.89 21.60 -2.11
N LYS A 341 -20.86 20.29 -2.33
CA LYS A 341 -19.64 19.46 -2.39
C LYS A 341 -18.70 19.74 -1.21
N PRO A 342 -19.15 19.48 0.02
CA PRO A 342 -18.34 19.72 1.20
C PRO A 342 -17.10 18.82 1.17
N GLN A 343 -15.93 19.41 1.33
CA GLN A 343 -14.70 18.69 1.66
C GLN A 343 -14.52 18.74 3.17
N ILE A 344 -14.35 17.57 3.78
CA ILE A 344 -14.20 17.45 5.23
C ILE A 344 -12.73 17.24 5.57
N LEU A 345 -12.19 18.12 6.40
CA LEU A 345 -10.82 18.01 6.91
C LEU A 345 -10.85 17.83 8.43
N GLN A 346 -9.99 16.97 8.93
CA GLN A 346 -9.78 16.77 10.36
C GLN A 346 -8.53 17.54 10.82
N GLN A 347 -8.65 18.18 11.98
CA GLN A 347 -7.56 18.88 12.66
C GLN A 347 -7.66 18.60 14.16
N GLY A 348 -7.00 17.53 14.64
CA GLY A 348 -7.20 17.03 16.00
C GLY A 348 -8.67 16.69 16.27
N ASN A 349 -9.28 17.28 17.32
CA ASN A 349 -10.69 17.12 17.68
C ASN A 349 -11.65 18.08 16.92
N ARG A 350 -11.16 18.77 15.89
CA ARG A 350 -11.96 19.70 15.07
C ARG A 350 -12.24 19.10 13.71
N LEU A 351 -13.47 19.32 13.25
CA LEU A 351 -13.93 18.94 11.92
C LEU A 351 -14.22 20.19 11.10
N TRP A 352 -13.44 20.38 10.05
CA TRP A 352 -13.57 21.48 9.12
C TRP A 352 -14.48 21.09 7.96
N VAL A 353 -15.48 21.92 7.70
CA VAL A 353 -16.34 21.78 6.54
C VAL A 353 -15.95 22.85 5.53
N MET A 354 -15.28 22.43 4.46
CA MET A 354 -14.83 23.30 3.38
C MET A 354 -15.80 23.23 2.21
N GLN A 355 -16.20 24.39 1.69
CA GLN A 355 -16.91 24.50 0.43
C GLN A 355 -15.91 24.62 -0.71
N THR A 356 -15.90 23.64 -1.61
CA THR A 356 -14.93 23.58 -2.72
C THR A 356 -15.49 24.05 -4.06
N GLU A 357 -16.80 24.28 -4.14
CA GLU A 357 -17.46 24.75 -5.37
C GLU A 357 -17.25 26.27 -5.57
N GLY A 358 -16.15 26.63 -6.22
CA GLY A 358 -15.72 28.01 -6.50
C GLY A 358 -14.31 28.06 -7.08
N LYS A 359 -13.80 29.26 -7.42
CA LYS A 359 -12.39 29.43 -7.83
C LYS A 359 -11.41 29.23 -6.66
N THR A 360 -11.87 29.41 -5.42
CA THR A 360 -11.09 29.27 -4.19
C THR A 360 -11.92 28.53 -3.14
N PRO A 361 -11.37 27.52 -2.43
CA PRO A 361 -12.05 26.87 -1.32
C PRO A 361 -12.39 27.87 -0.19
N GLN A 362 -13.57 27.74 0.39
CA GLN A 362 -14.06 28.58 1.49
C GLN A 362 -14.40 27.70 2.69
N VAL A 363 -14.20 28.18 3.92
CA VAL A 363 -14.69 27.45 5.10
C VAL A 363 -16.18 27.76 5.30
N ALA A 364 -16.99 26.72 5.47
CA ALA A 364 -18.40 26.85 5.79
C ALA A 364 -18.61 26.89 7.31
N GLN A 365 -17.97 25.99 8.05
CA GLN A 365 -17.98 25.94 9.51
C GLN A 365 -16.87 24.99 10.03
N VAL A 366 -16.52 25.09 11.30
CA VAL A 366 -15.69 24.13 12.03
C VAL A 366 -16.46 23.63 13.26
N TYR A 367 -16.47 22.32 13.50
CA TYR A 367 -17.19 21.69 14.62
C TYR A 367 -16.22 21.03 15.61
N ASP A 368 -16.59 20.94 16.89
CA ASP A 368 -15.95 20.07 17.88
C ASP A 368 -16.55 18.65 17.88
N ASN A 369 -15.91 17.68 18.54
CA ASN A 369 -16.32 16.26 18.58
C ASN A 369 -17.69 15.97 19.23
N ASN A 370 -18.41 17.00 19.71
CA ASN A 370 -19.79 16.90 20.17
C ASN A 370 -20.79 17.47 19.13
N GLY A 371 -20.30 18.02 18.01
CA GLY A 371 -21.10 18.65 16.97
C GLY A 371 -21.37 20.15 17.20
N VAL A 372 -20.61 20.82 18.07
CA VAL A 372 -20.77 22.25 18.37
C VAL A 372 -19.96 23.10 17.39
N ALA A 373 -20.58 24.11 16.78
CA ALA A 373 -19.93 25.04 15.87
C ALA A 373 -18.95 25.97 16.61
N LEU A 374 -17.75 26.15 16.05
CA LEU A 374 -16.63 26.87 16.68
C LEU A 374 -16.36 28.26 16.06
N LEU A 375 -16.73 28.51 14.81
CA LEU A 375 -16.54 29.83 14.18
C LEU A 375 -17.80 30.69 14.30
N SER A 376 -17.60 31.97 14.65
CA SER A 376 -18.66 32.98 14.67
C SER A 376 -19.03 33.46 13.26
N ASP A 377 -20.25 33.98 13.08
CA ASP A 377 -20.69 34.58 11.81
C ASP A 377 -19.79 35.74 11.35
N ALA A 378 -19.25 36.52 12.31
CA ALA A 378 -18.31 37.60 12.04
C ALA A 378 -16.99 37.05 11.48
N THR A 379 -16.47 35.97 12.06
CA THR A 379 -15.27 35.29 11.55
C THR A 379 -15.52 34.73 10.15
N LEU A 380 -16.61 33.99 9.95
CA LEU A 380 -16.96 33.41 8.64
C LEU A 380 -17.09 34.49 7.54
N THR A 381 -17.60 35.67 7.90
CA THR A 381 -17.68 36.80 6.98
C THR A 381 -16.29 37.35 6.63
N ALA A 382 -15.42 37.54 7.62
CA ALA A 382 -14.07 38.03 7.42
C ALA A 382 -13.21 37.08 6.55
N LEU A 383 -13.40 35.76 6.69
CA LEU A 383 -12.63 34.77 5.93
C LEU A 383 -12.87 34.80 4.42
N LYS A 384 -13.97 35.39 3.95
CA LYS A 384 -14.27 35.52 2.51
C LYS A 384 -13.26 36.39 1.76
N ASP A 385 -12.57 37.28 2.46
CA ASP A 385 -11.55 38.17 1.91
C ASP A 385 -10.18 37.49 1.71
N TYR A 386 -10.07 36.20 2.07
CA TYR A 386 -8.81 35.48 2.12
C TYR A 386 -8.88 34.12 1.41
N GLN A 387 -7.77 33.72 0.80
CA GLN A 387 -7.47 32.32 0.47
C GLN A 387 -6.94 31.64 1.73
N LEU A 388 -7.58 30.55 2.12
CA LEU A 388 -7.33 29.87 3.39
C LEU A 388 -6.45 28.64 3.17
N GLN A 389 -5.37 28.53 3.95
CA GLN A 389 -4.53 27.35 4.06
C GLN A 389 -4.65 26.79 5.49
N PRO A 390 -5.47 25.75 5.73
CA PRO A 390 -5.55 25.09 7.03
C PRO A 390 -4.19 24.45 7.36
N LEU A 391 -3.73 24.63 8.60
CA LEU A 391 -2.47 24.03 9.06
C LEU A 391 -2.74 22.68 9.74
N ASP A 392 -1.85 21.71 9.58
CA ASP A 392 -1.93 20.40 10.26
C ASP A 392 -3.29 19.70 10.10
N THR A 393 -3.79 19.67 8.86
CA THR A 393 -5.06 18.99 8.56
C THR A 393 -4.84 17.73 7.75
N LEU A 394 -5.65 16.72 8.03
CA LEU A 394 -5.74 15.49 7.25
C LEU A 394 -7.13 15.44 6.60
N PRO A 395 -7.27 14.95 5.36
CA PRO A 395 -8.59 14.63 4.83
C PRO A 395 -9.28 13.65 5.78
N LEU A 396 -10.55 13.87 6.10
CA LEU A 396 -11.31 12.86 6.82
C LEU A 396 -11.51 11.68 5.86
N THR A 397 -10.84 10.56 6.13
CA THR A 397 -11.01 9.28 5.43
C THR A 397 -11.99 8.40 6.21
N ASP A 398 -12.67 7.48 5.54
CA ASP A 398 -13.72 6.62 6.12
C ASP A 398 -13.23 5.63 7.20
N ASP A 399 -11.93 5.65 7.49
CA ASP A 399 -11.26 4.82 8.49
C ASP A 399 -11.35 5.47 9.89
N LEU A 400 -12.41 5.11 10.62
CA LEU A 400 -12.60 5.48 12.03
C LEU A 400 -12.21 4.32 12.95
N GLY A 401 -11.00 3.80 12.75
CA GLY A 401 -10.26 3.05 13.76
C GLY A 401 -9.48 4.01 14.65
N THR A 402 -9.86 4.12 15.92
CA THR A 402 -9.21 4.91 17.00
C THR A 402 -8.65 6.28 16.59
N LEU A 403 -9.42 7.33 16.91
CA LEU A 403 -8.94 8.72 16.91
C LEU A 403 -7.53 8.78 17.53
N PRO A 404 -6.52 9.30 16.82
CA PRO A 404 -5.29 9.70 17.49
C PRO A 404 -5.70 10.65 18.61
N GLU A 405 -5.39 10.33 19.86
CA GLU A 405 -5.53 11.31 20.94
C GLU A 405 -4.89 12.60 20.46
N ALA A 406 -5.64 13.70 20.51
CA ALA A 406 -5.15 15.01 20.12
C ALA A 406 -3.77 15.21 20.74
N SER A 407 -2.73 15.38 19.91
CA SER A 407 -1.37 15.54 20.41
C SER A 407 -1.37 16.66 21.44
N SER A 408 -1.06 16.30 22.69
CA SER A 408 -1.22 17.12 23.87
C SER A 408 -0.16 18.20 24.02
N ASP A 409 0.59 18.51 22.96
CA ASP A 409 1.64 19.53 23.03
C ASP A 409 1.07 20.94 22.80
N ALA A 410 0.30 21.41 23.79
CA ALA A 410 -0.27 22.75 23.85
C ALA A 410 0.80 23.87 23.78
N THR A 411 2.07 23.53 23.95
CA THR A 411 3.20 24.48 24.02
C THR A 411 3.61 25.03 22.64
N HIS A 412 3.38 24.29 21.56
CA HIS A 412 3.79 24.65 20.18
C HIS A 412 2.63 24.73 19.19
N SER A 413 1.40 24.91 19.69
CA SER A 413 0.19 24.94 18.86
C SER A 413 0.30 25.96 17.72
N LEU A 414 -0.04 25.53 16.51
CA LEU A 414 -0.18 26.42 15.37
C LEU A 414 -1.51 27.18 15.44
N PRO A 415 -1.61 28.36 14.80
CA PRO A 415 -2.92 28.90 14.47
C PRO A 415 -3.66 27.91 13.56
N TRP A 416 -4.99 28.02 13.50
CA TRP A 416 -5.83 27.11 12.75
C TRP A 416 -5.57 27.16 11.24
N ALA A 417 -5.23 28.33 10.70
CA ALA A 417 -4.92 28.51 9.27
C ALA A 417 -4.06 29.76 9.01
N VAL A 418 -3.34 29.74 7.88
CA VAL A 418 -2.76 30.94 7.25
C VAL A 418 -3.74 31.49 6.22
N LEU A 419 -3.88 32.82 6.16
CA LEU A 419 -4.84 33.53 5.33
C LEU A 419 -4.12 34.49 4.39
N THR A 420 -4.10 34.16 3.10
CA THR A 420 -3.52 35.01 2.06
C THR A 420 -4.62 35.90 1.49
N PRO A 421 -4.47 37.23 1.45
CA PRO A 421 -5.56 38.12 1.06
C PRO A 421 -5.88 37.95 -0.42
N THR A 422 -7.16 37.94 -0.80
CA THR A 422 -7.55 37.91 -2.22
C THR A 422 -7.35 39.25 -2.92
N ASP A 423 -7.24 40.33 -2.13
CA ASP A 423 -6.94 41.69 -2.55
C ASP A 423 -5.59 42.09 -1.97
N ASN A 424 -4.60 42.34 -2.85
CA ASN A 424 -3.24 42.69 -2.46
C ASN A 424 -3.12 44.04 -1.73
N THR A 425 -4.21 44.81 -1.57
CA THR A 425 -4.26 46.02 -0.74
C THR A 425 -4.51 45.72 0.76
N LYS A 426 -4.91 44.49 1.09
CA LYS A 426 -5.06 44.02 2.48
C LYS A 426 -3.79 43.27 2.90
N PRO A 427 -3.38 43.38 4.18
CA PRO A 427 -2.32 42.53 4.70
C PRO A 427 -2.79 41.08 4.81
N PRO A 428 -1.86 40.10 4.76
CA PRO A 428 -2.15 38.73 5.12
C PRO A 428 -2.56 38.60 6.59
N ALA A 429 -3.20 37.48 6.90
CA ALA A 429 -3.78 37.23 8.20
C ALA A 429 -3.53 35.78 8.65
N ILE A 430 -3.88 35.49 9.90
CA ILE A 430 -3.97 34.13 10.42
C ILE A 430 -5.35 33.91 11.05
N LEU A 431 -5.84 32.66 11.02
CA LEU A 431 -6.96 32.25 11.86
C LEU A 431 -6.38 31.69 13.16
N THR A 432 -6.50 32.46 14.24
CA THR A 432 -5.92 32.12 15.55
C THR A 432 -6.47 30.82 16.13
N SER A 433 -5.82 30.30 17.17
CA SER A 433 -6.27 29.10 17.91
C SER A 433 -7.66 29.23 18.56
N GLN A 434 -8.22 30.45 18.62
CA GLN A 434 -9.55 30.75 19.14
C GLN A 434 -10.59 30.98 18.03
N GLY A 435 -10.22 30.81 16.75
CA GLY A 435 -11.14 31.05 15.63
C GLY A 435 -11.36 32.53 15.29
N ASN A 436 -10.42 33.42 15.64
CA ASN A 436 -10.45 34.84 15.26
C ASN A 436 -9.48 35.12 14.11
N VAL A 437 -9.87 35.99 13.17
CA VAL A 437 -8.99 36.50 12.11
C VAL A 437 -8.13 37.63 12.67
N LEU A 438 -6.80 37.48 12.58
CA LEU A 438 -5.84 38.51 12.97
C LEU A 438 -4.95 38.89 11.79
N SER A 439 -4.82 40.18 11.51
CA SER A 439 -3.90 40.74 10.53
C SER A 439 -3.14 41.94 11.10
N ASP A 440 -1.97 42.23 10.53
CA ASP A 440 -1.16 43.40 10.88
C ASP A 440 -0.69 44.07 9.58
N PRO A 441 -0.88 45.39 9.40
CA PRO A 441 -0.46 46.13 8.20
C PRO A 441 1.03 46.03 7.88
N GLN A 442 1.88 45.66 8.84
CA GLN A 442 3.31 45.47 8.61
C GLN A 442 3.64 44.17 7.87
N TRP A 443 2.73 43.20 7.85
CA TRP A 443 2.98 41.88 7.26
C TRP A 443 2.90 41.95 5.73
N ALA A 444 3.96 41.51 5.06
CA ALA A 444 4.01 41.34 3.61
C ALA A 444 3.71 39.89 3.21
N SER A 445 4.19 38.90 3.97
CA SER A 445 3.86 37.49 3.78
C SER A 445 4.00 36.67 5.06
N VAL A 446 3.28 35.54 5.12
CA VAL A 446 3.29 34.57 6.23
C VAL A 446 3.74 33.22 5.67
N GLU A 447 4.76 32.61 6.26
CA GLU A 447 5.24 31.29 5.82
C GLU A 447 4.31 30.17 6.32
N GLY A 448 3.54 29.55 5.41
CA GLY A 448 2.57 28.49 5.72
C GLY A 448 3.11 27.05 5.72
N ASN A 449 4.39 26.84 5.42
CA ASN A 449 5.00 25.49 5.30
C ASN A 449 5.72 25.04 6.57
N THR A 450 5.19 25.39 7.74
CA THR A 450 5.72 24.95 9.04
C THR A 450 4.84 23.89 9.66
N THR A 451 5.46 22.98 10.42
CA THR A 451 4.78 21.97 11.23
C THR A 451 4.63 22.41 12.69
N GLN A 452 5.25 23.51 13.11
CA GLN A 452 5.23 24.01 14.49
C GLN A 452 5.32 25.55 14.56
N ALA A 453 4.71 26.15 15.59
CA ALA A 453 4.80 27.59 15.86
C ALA A 453 6.18 27.96 16.47
N PRO A 454 6.74 29.17 16.25
CA PRO A 454 6.08 30.34 15.69
C PRO A 454 6.08 30.38 14.16
N LEU A 455 5.11 31.10 13.59
CA LEU A 455 5.05 31.37 12.16
C LEU A 455 6.02 32.49 11.79
N ILE A 456 6.81 32.27 10.75
CA ILE A 456 7.73 33.28 10.22
C ILE A 456 6.93 34.30 9.39
N ILE A 457 7.16 35.57 9.69
CA ILE A 457 6.51 36.72 9.06
C ILE A 457 7.57 37.57 8.36
N HIS A 458 7.37 37.82 7.07
CA HIS A 458 8.13 38.83 6.32
C HIS A 458 7.36 40.14 6.34
N THR A 459 8.02 41.23 6.66
CA THR A 459 7.41 42.57 6.73
C THR A 459 7.66 43.37 5.45
N GLU A 460 6.84 44.40 5.24
CA GLU A 460 6.95 45.32 4.10
C GLU A 460 8.32 46.04 4.02
N ASP A 461 8.96 46.28 5.16
CA ASP A 461 10.32 46.84 5.23
C ASP A 461 11.44 45.80 5.00
N LYS A 462 11.10 44.62 4.48
CA LYS A 462 11.99 43.48 4.18
C LYS A 462 12.71 42.93 5.40
N LYS A 463 12.12 43.09 6.58
CA LYS A 463 12.57 42.42 7.78
C LYS A 463 11.76 41.16 8.02
N VAL A 464 12.26 40.33 8.91
CA VAL A 464 11.72 39.02 9.21
C VAL A 464 11.63 38.89 10.72
N GLY A 465 10.47 38.46 11.20
CA GLY A 465 10.18 38.12 12.59
C GLY A 465 9.30 36.89 12.67
N ALA A 466 8.73 36.61 13.84
CA ALA A 466 7.87 35.45 14.04
C ALA A 466 6.77 35.69 15.09
N VAL A 467 5.61 35.06 14.88
CA VAL A 467 4.41 35.20 15.73
C VAL A 467 3.91 33.86 16.25
N ASP A 468 3.31 33.86 17.45
CA ASP A 468 2.71 32.66 18.06
C ASP A 468 1.32 32.29 17.49
N ALA A 469 0.67 31.27 18.07
CA ALA A 469 -0.67 30.81 17.67
C ALA A 469 -1.78 31.86 17.81
N ALA A 470 -1.57 32.85 18.67
CA ALA A 470 -2.47 33.99 18.86
C ALA A 470 -2.08 35.18 17.97
N GLY A 471 -0.99 35.07 17.19
CA GLY A 471 -0.47 36.08 16.29
C GLY A 471 0.30 37.20 16.99
N LYS A 472 0.72 36.99 18.24
CA LYS A 472 1.57 37.92 18.96
C LYS A 472 3.02 37.74 18.51
N TRP A 473 3.73 38.84 18.27
CA TRP A 473 5.17 38.85 18.01
C TRP A 473 5.93 38.21 19.18
N VAL A 474 6.49 37.02 18.95
CA VAL A 474 7.46 36.38 19.84
C VAL A 474 8.89 36.65 19.39
N ILE A 475 9.09 36.95 18.10
CA ILE A 475 10.35 37.44 17.55
C ILE A 475 10.07 38.72 16.78
N GLN A 476 10.58 39.85 17.26
CA GLN A 476 10.39 41.14 16.60
C GLN A 476 11.01 41.14 15.20
N PRO A 477 10.42 41.85 14.21
CA PRO A 477 10.92 41.88 12.84
C PRO A 477 12.17 42.76 12.72
N VAL A 478 13.31 42.22 13.14
CA VAL A 478 14.63 42.90 13.11
C VAL A 478 15.65 42.19 12.23
N TYR A 479 15.37 40.96 11.80
CA TYR A 479 16.27 40.14 11.00
C TYR A 479 16.05 40.35 9.51
N THR A 480 17.05 40.10 8.68
CA THR A 480 16.91 40.07 7.21
C THR A 480 16.52 38.67 6.71
N GLN A 481 16.79 37.64 7.51
CA GLN A 481 16.40 36.26 7.23
C GLN A 481 16.24 35.48 8.53
N ILE A 482 15.20 34.65 8.63
CA ILE A 482 15.06 33.62 9.65
C ILE A 482 14.89 32.29 8.90
N SER A 483 15.72 31.29 9.21
CA SER A 483 15.56 29.94 8.63
C SER A 483 14.36 29.23 9.28
N PRO A 484 13.78 28.19 8.65
CA PRO A 484 12.77 27.37 9.31
C PRO A 484 13.27 26.82 10.64
N PHE A 485 12.42 26.82 11.67
CA PHE A 485 12.74 26.27 12.98
C PHE A 485 13.02 24.77 12.90
N ASN A 486 14.11 24.34 13.54
CA ASN A 486 14.40 22.93 13.78
C ASN A 486 14.30 22.66 15.28
N GLY A 487 13.15 22.13 15.72
CA GLY A 487 12.79 22.17 17.13
C GLY A 487 12.74 23.62 17.61
N ASP A 488 13.33 23.90 18.76
CA ASP A 488 13.19 25.21 19.42
C ASP A 488 14.15 26.29 18.93
N TYR A 489 14.98 25.99 17.92
CA TYR A 489 16.06 26.88 17.49
C TYR A 489 16.11 27.08 15.97
N THR A 490 16.65 28.22 15.57
CA THR A 490 16.91 28.54 14.16
C THR A 490 18.07 29.50 13.97
N TRP A 491 18.64 29.51 12.77
CA TRP A 491 19.59 30.53 12.34
C TRP A 491 18.85 31.75 11.79
N ALA A 492 19.20 32.92 12.30
CA ALA A 492 18.75 34.21 11.80
C ALA A 492 19.93 35.07 11.36
N VAL A 493 19.71 35.92 10.37
CA VAL A 493 20.70 36.87 9.85
C VAL A 493 20.24 38.27 10.21
N GLU A 494 21.11 39.01 10.88
CA GLU A 494 20.93 40.42 11.20
C GLU A 494 21.92 41.24 10.40
N ASN A 495 21.46 42.30 9.73
CA ASN A 495 22.33 43.24 9.04
C ASN A 495 22.52 44.49 9.91
N ASN A 496 23.70 44.61 10.52
CA ASN A 496 24.05 45.74 11.39
C ASN A 496 24.68 46.93 10.63
N GLY A 497 24.44 47.04 9.32
CA GLY A 497 24.88 48.16 8.47
C GLY A 497 26.30 48.05 7.91
N THR A 498 27.16 47.21 8.49
CA THR A 498 28.55 47.00 8.01
C THR A 498 28.86 45.57 7.56
N ALA A 499 28.13 44.57 8.07
CA ALA A 499 28.25 43.16 7.68
C ALA A 499 27.00 42.39 8.13
N ASP A 500 26.67 41.32 7.41
CA ASP A 500 25.66 40.36 7.85
C ASP A 500 26.24 39.50 8.98
N THR A 501 25.52 39.45 10.10
CA THR A 501 25.85 38.62 11.25
C THR A 501 24.81 37.53 11.40
N THR A 502 25.21 36.28 11.21
CA THR A 502 24.37 35.12 11.53
C THR A 502 24.33 34.94 13.04
N ARG A 503 23.18 34.60 13.62
CA ARG A 503 23.00 34.27 15.04
C ARG A 503 22.07 33.08 15.18
N LEU A 504 22.33 32.24 16.18
CA LEU A 504 21.40 31.21 16.60
C LEU A 504 20.40 31.85 17.57
N ILE A 505 19.10 31.65 17.36
CA ILE A 505 18.04 32.18 18.21
C ILE A 505 17.06 31.08 18.62
N ASP A 506 16.42 31.24 19.78
CA ASP A 506 15.31 30.40 20.22
C ASP A 506 13.95 30.87 19.65
N ARG A 507 12.85 30.16 19.95
CA ARG A 507 11.48 30.53 19.51
C ARG A 507 10.98 31.89 20.03
N ASN A 508 11.63 32.46 21.03
CA ASN A 508 11.33 33.79 21.58
C ASN A 508 12.30 34.86 21.06
N GLY A 509 13.17 34.52 20.11
CA GLY A 509 14.12 35.45 19.50
C GLY A 509 15.32 35.76 20.39
N ASN A 510 15.50 35.03 21.50
CA ASN A 510 16.67 35.21 22.34
C ASN A 510 17.89 34.63 21.62
N ALA A 511 18.93 35.44 21.48
CA ALA A 511 20.19 34.98 20.93
C ALA A 511 20.85 33.95 21.85
N VAL A 512 21.30 32.84 21.27
CA VAL A 512 22.11 31.85 21.95
C VAL A 512 23.58 32.15 21.66
N ASP A 513 24.37 32.29 22.71
CA ASP A 513 25.82 32.46 22.62
C ASP A 513 26.47 31.16 22.13
N VAL A 514 26.79 31.09 20.83
CA VAL A 514 27.55 29.99 20.23
C VAL A 514 29.03 30.41 20.13
N PRO A 515 29.99 29.57 20.58
CA PRO A 515 31.41 29.87 20.39
C PRO A 515 31.77 30.11 18.92
N ALA A 516 32.57 31.15 18.65
CA ALA A 516 32.84 31.62 17.28
C ALA A 516 33.44 30.53 16.36
N ASN A 517 34.25 29.62 16.91
CA ASN A 517 34.81 28.48 16.18
C ASN A 517 33.73 27.45 15.77
N ILE A 518 32.78 27.17 16.66
CA ILE A 518 31.64 26.26 16.40
C ILE A 518 30.69 26.91 15.40
N GLN A 519 30.39 28.20 15.58
CA GLN A 519 29.51 28.93 14.68
C GLN A 519 30.07 29.00 13.25
N LYS A 520 31.38 29.21 13.09
CA LYS A 520 32.04 29.25 11.77
C LYS A 520 32.07 27.89 11.06
N SER A 521 32.08 26.79 11.82
CA SER A 521 32.15 25.43 11.31
C SER A 521 30.82 24.68 11.37
N ALA A 522 29.74 25.34 11.79
CA ALA A 522 28.40 24.78 11.89
C ALA A 522 27.91 24.35 10.50
N GLN A 523 27.53 23.09 10.38
CA GLN A 523 27.03 22.50 9.14
C GLN A 523 25.50 22.32 9.15
N ARG A 524 24.92 22.02 10.32
CA ARG A 524 23.46 21.81 10.47
C ARG A 524 22.98 21.96 11.91
N LEU A 525 21.68 22.21 12.05
CA LEU A 525 20.92 22.12 13.31
C LEU A 525 20.01 20.89 13.26
N SER A 526 20.00 20.11 14.35
CA SER A 526 19.00 19.05 14.53
C SER A 526 18.88 18.69 16.00
N SER A 527 17.65 18.50 16.49
CA SER A 527 17.36 17.97 17.84
C SER A 527 18.02 18.77 18.98
N GLY A 528 18.01 20.10 18.89
CA GLY A 528 18.63 20.96 19.91
C GLY A 528 20.17 21.01 19.87
N LEU A 529 20.79 20.46 18.82
CA LEU A 529 22.24 20.39 18.66
C LEU A 529 22.73 21.17 17.43
N VAL A 530 23.88 21.81 17.58
CA VAL A 530 24.72 22.30 16.48
C VAL A 530 25.71 21.22 16.11
N PHE A 531 25.65 20.78 14.86
CA PHE A 531 26.65 19.90 14.27
C PHE A 531 27.74 20.75 13.64
N TYR A 532 28.96 20.56 14.12
CA TYR A 532 30.11 21.31 13.64
C TYR A 532 31.24 20.36 13.26
N THR A 533 32.16 20.81 12.42
CA THR A 533 33.28 20.02 11.96
C THR A 533 34.61 20.68 12.27
N GLU A 534 35.62 19.86 12.58
CA GLU A 534 37.00 20.32 12.81
C GLU A 534 37.97 19.38 12.09
N GLY A 535 39.08 19.93 11.57
CA GLY A 535 40.08 19.20 10.79
C GLY A 535 40.25 19.71 9.35
N GLU A 536 41.17 19.09 8.62
CA GLU A 536 41.41 19.36 7.20
C GLU A 536 40.56 18.44 6.31
N LYS A 537 40.45 18.73 5.01
CA LYS A 537 39.47 18.12 4.09
C LYS A 537 39.29 16.59 4.24
N ASP A 538 40.37 15.83 4.40
CA ASP A 538 40.36 14.36 4.53
C ASP A 538 40.35 13.86 6.00
N THR A 539 40.53 14.75 6.96
CA THR A 539 40.54 14.48 8.41
C THR A 539 39.38 15.13 9.16
N LEU A 540 38.43 15.73 8.45
CA LEU A 540 37.23 16.34 9.04
C LEU A 540 36.54 15.34 9.97
N ARG A 541 36.30 15.75 11.21
CA ARG A 541 35.52 15.02 12.19
C ARG A 541 34.35 15.88 12.66
N TRP A 542 33.22 15.23 12.89
CA TRP A 542 32.00 15.85 13.40
C TRP A 542 32.02 15.87 14.93
N GLY A 543 31.63 17.02 15.47
CA GLY A 543 31.32 17.23 16.89
C GLY A 543 29.87 17.68 17.06
N LEU A 544 29.39 17.57 18.30
CA LEU A 544 28.05 17.96 18.73
C LEU A 544 28.15 18.98 19.85
N TRP A 545 27.50 20.12 19.67
CA TRP A 545 27.38 21.14 20.68
C TRP A 545 25.91 21.36 21.02
N ASP A 546 25.59 21.28 22.30
CA ASP A 546 24.22 21.40 22.78
C ASP A 546 23.88 22.84 23.10
N ILE A 547 22.76 23.27 22.53
CA ILE A 547 22.34 24.66 22.52
C ILE A 547 21.86 25.08 23.92
N ALA A 548 21.09 24.21 24.60
CA ALA A 548 20.49 24.50 25.89
C ALA A 548 21.53 24.59 27.03
N SER A 549 22.45 23.62 27.11
CA SER A 549 23.52 23.58 28.11
C SER A 549 24.76 24.40 27.72
N LYS A 550 24.79 24.98 26.52
CA LYS A 550 25.92 25.73 25.96
C LYS A 550 27.25 24.97 26.04
N SER A 551 27.21 23.64 25.90
CA SER A 551 28.36 22.76 26.15
C SER A 551 28.61 21.79 25.00
N ILE A 552 29.87 21.38 24.84
CA ILE A 552 30.24 20.32 23.89
C ILE A 552 29.70 19.00 24.44
N LYS A 553 28.80 18.35 23.71
CA LYS A 553 28.28 17.01 24.02
C LYS A 553 29.19 15.92 23.47
N ALA A 554 29.74 16.16 22.29
CA ALA A 554 30.77 15.32 21.71
C ALA A 554 31.80 16.19 21.01
N ALA A 555 33.07 16.09 21.42
CA ALA A 555 34.16 16.71 20.70
C ALA A 555 34.26 16.12 19.27
N PRO A 556 34.91 16.82 18.31
CA PRO A 556 35.04 16.34 16.95
C PRO A 556 35.78 15.00 16.87
N GLN A 557 35.03 13.92 16.73
CA GLN A 557 35.56 12.55 16.75
C GLN A 557 34.88 11.61 15.77
N PHE A 558 33.68 11.96 15.29
CA PHE A 558 32.93 11.10 14.39
C PHE A 558 33.32 11.35 12.94
N ILE A 559 33.57 10.28 12.19
CA ILE A 559 33.79 10.34 10.73
C ILE A 559 32.49 10.80 10.05
N GLN A 560 31.36 10.31 10.53
CA GLN A 560 30.04 10.64 10.03
C GLN A 560 29.02 10.59 11.18
N VAL A 561 28.03 11.49 11.15
CA VAL A 561 26.85 11.42 12.01
C VAL A 561 25.60 11.59 11.15
N GLU A 562 24.66 10.67 11.26
CA GLU A 562 23.38 10.74 10.56
C GLU A 562 22.40 11.69 11.25
N SER A 563 21.22 11.89 10.65
CA SER A 563 20.17 12.67 11.30
C SER A 563 19.66 11.95 12.56
N PHE A 564 19.31 12.72 13.58
CA PHE A 564 18.62 12.18 14.74
C PHE A 564 17.20 11.77 14.35
N ASN A 565 16.81 10.57 14.75
CA ASN A 565 15.44 10.05 14.68
C ASN A 565 15.05 9.58 16.09
N ASP A 566 13.97 10.14 16.63
CA ASP A 566 13.47 9.87 17.99
C ASP A 566 14.57 9.96 19.08
N GLY A 567 15.42 10.98 19.00
CA GLY A 567 16.48 11.24 19.97
C GLY A 567 17.79 10.46 19.75
N TYR A 568 17.88 9.63 18.70
CA TYR A 568 19.07 8.83 18.41
C TYR A 568 19.61 9.03 16.99
N ALA A 569 20.93 8.99 16.82
CA ALA A 569 21.58 9.08 15.51
C ALA A 569 22.65 7.99 15.33
N LEU A 570 22.85 7.54 14.09
CA LEU A 570 24.01 6.70 13.77
C LEU A 570 25.26 7.56 13.72
N ALA A 571 26.32 7.11 14.39
CA ALA A 571 27.62 7.76 14.35
C ALA A 571 28.72 6.74 14.02
N GLN A 572 29.64 7.14 13.15
CA GLN A 572 30.76 6.32 12.72
C GLN A 572 32.06 6.82 13.34
N THR A 573 32.86 5.90 13.86
CA THR A 573 34.25 6.12 14.27
C THR A 573 35.17 5.13 13.54
N GLU A 574 36.47 5.20 13.82
CA GLU A 574 37.42 4.18 13.36
C GLU A 574 37.09 2.76 13.87
N ALA A 575 36.39 2.66 15.02
CA ALA A 575 35.95 1.38 15.57
C ALA A 575 34.69 0.81 14.90
N GLY A 576 34.02 1.57 14.02
CA GLY A 576 32.80 1.17 13.33
C GLY A 576 31.60 2.07 13.64
N TRP A 577 30.40 1.57 13.32
CA TRP A 577 29.13 2.26 13.54
C TRP A 577 28.57 1.98 14.93
N GLY A 578 28.04 3.01 15.57
CA GLY A 578 27.24 2.91 16.78
C GLY A 578 26.04 3.85 16.71
N VAL A 579 25.30 3.91 17.81
CA VAL A 579 24.15 4.80 18.00
C VAL A 579 24.46 5.74 19.16
N ILE A 580 24.30 7.04 18.93
CA ILE A 580 24.48 8.07 19.97
C ILE A 580 23.14 8.73 20.32
N GLY A 581 23.00 9.13 21.58
CA GLY A 581 21.92 10.00 22.04
C GLY A 581 22.20 11.47 21.75
N THR A 582 21.20 12.32 21.97
CA THR A 582 21.37 13.79 21.83
C THR A 582 22.37 14.37 22.82
N ASP A 583 22.63 13.69 23.93
CA ASP A 583 23.68 14.06 24.87
C ASP A 583 25.11 13.74 24.38
N GLY A 584 25.26 13.19 23.17
CA GLY A 584 26.54 12.82 22.56
C GLY A 584 27.15 11.54 23.14
N SER A 585 26.48 10.88 24.09
CA SER A 585 26.90 9.60 24.64
C SER A 585 26.49 8.44 23.73
N TRP A 586 27.20 7.32 23.83
CA TRP A 586 26.83 6.10 23.10
C TRP A 586 25.62 5.44 23.75
N ALA A 587 24.50 5.45 23.05
CA ALA A 587 23.36 4.58 23.35
C ALA A 587 23.68 3.13 22.99
N ILE A 588 24.35 2.92 21.85
CA ILE A 588 24.92 1.64 21.44
C ILE A 588 26.35 1.92 20.96
N ALA A 589 27.35 1.51 21.75
CA ALA A 589 28.74 1.78 21.42
C ALA A 589 29.21 1.03 20.16
N PRO A 590 30.10 1.62 19.34
CA PRO A 590 30.74 0.90 18.25
C PRO A 590 31.68 -0.15 18.85
N GLU A 591 31.62 -1.36 18.32
CA GLU A 591 32.47 -2.47 18.75
C GLU A 591 33.25 -3.01 17.56
N ALA A 592 34.56 -3.18 17.72
CA ALA A 592 35.44 -3.67 16.65
C ALA A 592 35.05 -5.08 16.17
N SER A 593 34.44 -5.90 17.02
CA SER A 593 33.91 -7.23 16.68
C SER A 593 32.54 -7.18 15.99
N ARG A 594 31.85 -6.03 16.06
CA ARG A 594 30.50 -5.85 15.53
C ARG A 594 30.60 -5.15 14.18
N SER A 595 30.66 -5.96 13.13
CA SER A 595 30.65 -5.43 11.77
C SER A 595 29.22 -5.17 11.30
N GLY A 596 28.96 -3.97 10.81
CA GLY A 596 27.66 -3.62 10.24
C GLY A 596 27.25 -2.20 10.58
N LYS A 597 26.41 -1.63 9.73
CA LYS A 597 25.76 -0.35 10.00
C LYS A 597 24.34 -0.64 10.51
N PHE A 598 24.03 -0.13 11.70
CA PHE A 598 22.65 -0.19 12.21
C PHE A 598 21.68 0.46 11.23
N GLN A 599 20.46 -0.03 11.20
CA GLN A 599 19.38 0.55 10.42
C GLN A 599 18.27 0.96 11.38
N TYR A 600 17.94 2.25 11.37
CA TYR A 600 16.82 2.75 12.15
C TYR A 600 15.50 2.15 11.63
N ILE A 601 14.66 1.64 12.53
CA ILE A 601 13.37 1.02 12.20
C ILE A 601 12.20 1.64 12.98
N GLY A 602 12.39 2.87 13.46
CA GLY A 602 11.40 3.64 14.20
C GLY A 602 11.61 3.59 15.71
N GLN A 603 11.25 4.68 16.40
CA GLN A 603 11.01 4.71 17.84
C GLN A 603 12.17 4.27 18.74
N GLY A 604 13.37 4.75 18.39
CA GLY A 604 14.60 4.39 19.11
C GLY A 604 15.06 2.95 18.92
N MET A 605 14.45 2.20 17.99
CA MET A 605 14.82 0.83 17.67
C MET A 605 15.69 0.77 16.42
N PHE A 606 16.69 -0.10 16.49
CA PHE A 606 17.67 -0.31 15.43
C PHE A 606 17.80 -1.79 15.13
N THR A 607 17.91 -2.13 13.85
CA THR A 607 18.26 -3.49 13.44
C THR A 607 19.68 -3.54 12.91
N LEU A 608 20.38 -4.62 13.23
CA LEU A 608 21.68 -4.95 12.66
C LEU A 608 21.55 -6.28 11.93
N SER A 609 22.04 -6.31 10.69
CA SER A 609 22.19 -7.54 9.91
C SER A 609 23.61 -8.06 10.16
N ASP A 610 23.72 -9.34 10.50
CA ASP A 610 25.02 -9.98 10.80
C ASP A 610 26.00 -9.98 9.60
N ASN A 611 25.56 -9.56 8.40
CA ASN A 611 26.34 -9.55 7.15
C ASN A 611 26.60 -8.15 6.54
N ASP A 612 26.34 -7.03 7.24
CA ASP A 612 26.53 -5.67 6.68
C ASP A 612 28.00 -5.20 6.66
N GLN A 613 28.94 -6.06 6.25
CA GLN A 613 30.30 -5.65 5.87
C GLN A 613 30.29 -5.01 4.47
N PRO A 614 30.84 -3.79 4.27
CA PRO A 614 31.10 -3.29 2.93
C PRO A 614 32.29 -4.03 2.32
N GLY A 615 32.06 -5.20 1.71
CA GLY A 615 33.11 -5.92 0.97
C GLY A 615 32.98 -7.44 0.92
N GLU A 616 32.24 -8.08 1.82
CA GLU A 616 32.13 -9.55 1.85
C GLU A 616 30.71 -10.01 1.51
N ARG A 617 30.47 -10.24 0.20
CA ARG A 617 29.24 -10.91 -0.27
C ARG A 617 29.42 -12.42 -0.21
N GLY A 618 28.99 -13.04 0.90
CA GLY A 618 29.00 -14.51 1.07
C GLY A 618 28.00 -15.07 2.09
N ALA A 619 26.94 -15.70 1.58
CA ALA A 619 26.49 -17.04 1.97
C ALA A 619 25.87 -17.36 3.36
N LEU A 620 25.38 -16.40 4.15
CA LEU A 620 24.53 -16.73 5.31
C LEU A 620 23.19 -15.99 5.22
N ALA A 621 22.10 -16.62 5.66
CA ALA A 621 20.87 -15.88 5.92
C ALA A 621 21.26 -14.74 6.87
N SER A 622 21.03 -13.49 6.48
CA SER A 622 21.27 -12.38 7.40
C SER A 622 20.34 -12.59 8.58
N HIS A 623 20.88 -13.06 9.69
CA HIS A 623 20.17 -13.02 10.95
C HIS A 623 20.14 -11.55 11.37
N TYR A 624 18.98 -11.15 11.87
CA TYR A 624 18.78 -9.80 12.35
C TYR A 624 18.81 -9.82 13.87
N SER A 625 19.44 -8.79 14.40
CA SER A 625 19.29 -8.43 15.80
C SER A 625 18.53 -7.12 15.88
N LEU A 626 17.65 -7.03 16.88
CA LEU A 626 16.85 -5.88 17.22
C LEU A 626 17.42 -5.28 18.50
N TYR A 627 17.79 -4.00 18.45
CA TYR A 627 18.36 -3.25 19.55
C TYR A 627 17.45 -2.09 19.94
N SER A 628 17.39 -1.81 21.24
CA SER A 628 16.87 -0.55 21.75
C SER A 628 18.02 0.37 22.10
N ALA A 629 17.95 1.61 21.60
CA ALA A 629 18.86 2.66 21.98
C ALA A 629 18.54 3.26 23.36
N GLU A 630 17.33 3.03 23.89
CA GLU A 630 16.91 3.52 25.21
C GLU A 630 17.68 2.85 26.35
N ASN A 631 17.93 1.54 26.23
CA ASN A 631 18.69 0.77 27.21
C ASN A 631 20.04 0.27 26.67
N GLY A 632 20.33 0.49 25.38
CA GLY A 632 21.55 0.04 24.72
C GLY A 632 21.66 -1.47 24.56
N GLN A 633 20.55 -2.21 24.74
CA GLN A 633 20.54 -3.67 24.77
C GLN A 633 19.96 -4.27 23.48
N VAL A 634 20.40 -5.49 23.20
CA VAL A 634 19.75 -6.36 22.23
C VAL A 634 18.44 -6.89 22.85
N ILE A 635 17.32 -6.59 22.19
CA ILE A 635 15.98 -7.01 22.59
C ILE A 635 15.67 -8.40 22.05
N ALA A 636 16.04 -8.65 20.80
CA ALA A 636 15.92 -9.94 20.19
C ALA A 636 17.09 -10.15 19.23
N SER A 637 17.72 -11.31 19.32
CA SER A 637 18.77 -11.74 18.39
C SER A 637 18.25 -12.92 17.58
N ASP A 638 19.02 -13.32 16.56
CA ASP A 638 18.75 -14.55 15.80
C ASP A 638 17.36 -14.55 15.12
N LEU A 639 17.00 -13.41 14.53
CA LEU A 639 15.75 -13.25 13.79
C LEU A 639 15.96 -13.60 12.32
N LEU A 640 15.05 -14.39 11.76
CA LEU A 640 15.11 -14.89 10.37
C LEU A 640 14.71 -13.84 9.34
N SER A 641 13.95 -12.84 9.77
CA SER A 641 13.52 -11.72 8.93
C SER A 641 13.77 -10.39 9.62
N ARG A 642 13.95 -9.35 8.81
CA ARG A 642 14.16 -8.00 9.30
C ARG A 642 12.92 -7.56 10.10
N PRO A 643 13.07 -7.11 11.36
CA PRO A 643 11.96 -6.59 12.15
C PRO A 643 11.19 -5.51 11.39
N GLN A 644 9.87 -5.62 11.36
CA GLN A 644 8.99 -4.67 10.69
C GLN A 644 8.17 -3.92 11.73
N LEU A 645 8.19 -2.59 11.71
CA LEU A 645 7.36 -1.77 12.59
C LEU A 645 5.87 -2.05 12.29
N VAL A 646 5.08 -2.26 13.33
CA VAL A 646 3.62 -2.45 13.28
C VAL A 646 2.98 -1.39 14.17
N GLY A 647 2.26 -0.46 13.55
CA GLY A 647 1.58 0.62 14.26
C GLY A 647 2.55 1.51 15.04
N GLN A 648 2.20 1.79 16.30
CA GLN A 648 3.05 2.52 17.23
C GLN A 648 3.62 1.55 18.28
N ASN A 649 4.94 1.51 18.44
CA ASN A 649 5.66 0.82 19.52
C ASN A 649 5.80 -0.69 19.43
N HIS A 650 5.48 -1.32 18.28
CA HIS A 650 5.59 -2.76 18.12
C HIS A 650 6.35 -3.17 16.86
N TRP A 651 7.04 -4.30 16.91
CA TRP A 651 7.76 -4.87 15.77
C TRP A 651 7.34 -6.32 15.54
N LEU A 652 6.91 -6.62 14.33
CA LEU A 652 6.78 -7.99 13.84
C LEU A 652 8.18 -8.54 13.65
N VAL A 653 8.46 -9.65 14.34
CA VAL A 653 9.71 -10.39 14.25
C VAL A 653 9.43 -11.86 13.94
N GLN A 654 10.41 -12.52 13.34
CA GLN A 654 10.39 -13.94 13.09
C GLN A 654 11.58 -14.60 13.79
N PRO A 655 11.38 -15.21 14.97
CA PRO A 655 12.45 -15.92 15.68
C PRO A 655 12.95 -17.14 14.89
N SER A 656 14.22 -17.50 15.05
CA SER A 656 14.81 -18.73 14.47
C SER A 656 14.09 -20.03 14.89
N GLN A 657 13.41 -20.01 16.04
CA GLN A 657 12.61 -21.13 16.55
C GLN A 657 11.26 -21.32 15.81
N GLY A 658 10.90 -20.39 14.92
CA GLY A 658 9.69 -20.46 14.09
C GLY A 658 8.51 -19.64 14.63
N GLY A 659 7.47 -19.52 13.79
CA GLY A 659 6.32 -18.65 14.04
C GLY A 659 6.67 -17.17 13.88
N VAL A 660 5.74 -16.30 14.28
CA VAL A 660 5.93 -14.85 14.27
C VAL A 660 5.54 -14.28 15.62
N ALA A 661 6.17 -13.18 16.00
CA ALA A 661 5.91 -12.51 17.26
C ALA A 661 5.80 -11.01 17.04
N LEU A 662 4.95 -10.37 17.83
CA LEU A 662 5.01 -8.93 18.03
C LEU A 662 5.85 -8.68 19.28
N LEU A 663 6.79 -7.76 19.19
CA LEU A 663 7.59 -7.31 20.32
C LEU A 663 7.31 -5.84 20.57
N ASP A 664 7.08 -5.48 21.83
CA ASP A 664 7.11 -4.07 22.25
C ASP A 664 8.55 -3.55 22.39
N ARG A 665 8.69 -2.26 22.72
CA ARG A 665 10.00 -1.60 22.95
C ARG A 665 10.85 -2.21 24.06
N THR A 666 10.26 -3.00 24.95
CA THR A 666 10.94 -3.66 26.06
C THR A 666 11.28 -5.12 25.77
N GLY A 667 10.88 -5.63 24.59
CA GLY A 667 11.01 -7.03 24.23
C GLY A 667 9.94 -7.93 24.81
N ARG A 668 8.86 -7.38 25.37
CA ARG A 668 7.70 -8.18 25.79
C ARG A 668 6.84 -8.48 24.58
N PHE A 669 6.18 -9.62 24.66
CA PHE A 669 5.23 -10.05 23.66
C PHE A 669 3.83 -9.55 24.04
N PRO A 670 3.16 -8.70 23.22
CA PRO A 670 1.74 -8.41 23.38
C PRO A 670 0.90 -9.69 23.27
N VAL A 671 1.37 -10.64 22.45
CA VAL A 671 0.82 -11.99 22.33
C VAL A 671 1.51 -12.93 23.30
N SER A 672 0.76 -13.63 24.15
CA SER A 672 1.32 -14.52 25.18
C SER A 672 2.21 -15.64 24.64
N LYS A 673 2.11 -15.97 23.35
CA LYS A 673 2.94 -16.93 22.61
C LYS A 673 3.15 -16.48 21.16
N ALA A 674 4.24 -16.92 20.54
CA ALA A 674 4.47 -16.74 19.11
C ALA A 674 3.31 -17.37 18.30
N ILE A 675 2.79 -16.61 17.33
CA ILE A 675 1.71 -17.04 16.47
C ILE A 675 2.29 -17.98 15.43
N VAL A 676 1.78 -19.20 15.39
CA VAL A 676 2.13 -20.17 14.34
C VAL A 676 1.26 -19.92 13.11
N ALA A 677 1.38 -18.73 12.55
CA ALA A 677 0.78 -18.42 11.28
C ALA A 677 1.63 -19.05 10.18
N SER A 678 0.98 -19.59 9.16
CA SER A 678 1.69 -20.05 7.98
C SER A 678 2.33 -18.87 7.22
N SER A 679 1.86 -17.63 7.46
CA SER A 679 2.30 -16.34 6.88
C SER A 679 2.14 -15.18 7.83
N SER A 680 2.94 -14.16 7.58
CA SER A 680 2.71 -12.82 8.08
C SER A 680 3.17 -11.76 7.08
N SER A 681 2.40 -10.69 6.92
CA SER A 681 2.86 -9.47 6.25
C SER A 681 2.31 -8.25 6.97
N VAL A 682 3.11 -7.20 7.10
CA VAL A 682 2.63 -5.93 7.66
C VAL A 682 1.90 -5.14 6.58
N GLN A 683 0.70 -4.68 6.91
CA GLN A 683 -0.08 -3.73 6.10
C GLN A 683 -0.57 -2.60 7.00
N GLY A 684 0.03 -1.41 6.85
CA GLY A 684 -0.24 -0.28 7.73
C GLY A 684 0.21 -0.56 9.17
N ASP A 685 -0.72 -0.43 10.11
CA ASP A 685 -0.55 -0.68 11.54
C ASP A 685 -0.89 -2.12 11.98
N ARG A 686 -0.98 -3.04 11.02
CA ARG A 686 -1.57 -4.38 11.22
C ARG A 686 -0.68 -5.46 10.63
N VAL A 687 -0.83 -6.66 11.15
CA VAL A 687 -0.20 -7.87 10.61
C VAL A 687 -1.26 -8.75 9.99
N MET A 688 -1.19 -8.92 8.68
CA MET A 688 -1.97 -9.90 7.94
C MET A 688 -1.40 -11.27 8.24
N LEU A 689 -2.21 -12.15 8.80
CA LEU A 689 -1.84 -13.50 9.17
C LEU A 689 -2.67 -14.48 8.37
N GLY A 690 -2.09 -15.62 8.04
CA GLY A 690 -2.92 -16.68 7.49
C GLY A 690 -2.57 -18.07 7.98
N PHE A 691 -3.61 -18.87 8.05
CA PHE A 691 -3.74 -20.13 8.77
C PHE A 691 -4.25 -21.25 7.88
N SER A 692 -4.29 -21.03 6.56
CA SER A 692 -4.54 -22.04 5.54
C SER A 692 -5.74 -22.98 5.81
N PRO A 693 -6.94 -22.68 5.29
CA PRO A 693 -7.21 -21.74 4.20
C PRO A 693 -7.44 -20.31 4.66
N HIS A 694 -7.51 -20.09 5.97
CA HIS A 694 -8.08 -18.86 6.48
C HIS A 694 -7.06 -17.72 6.55
N PHE A 695 -7.52 -16.51 6.31
CA PHE A 695 -6.74 -15.28 6.39
C PHE A 695 -7.43 -14.31 7.34
N GLY A 696 -6.63 -13.65 8.16
CA GLY A 696 -7.08 -12.64 9.13
C GLY A 696 -6.01 -11.56 9.30
N ALA A 697 -6.27 -10.63 10.21
CA ALA A 697 -5.36 -9.53 10.52
C ALA A 697 -5.39 -9.25 12.03
N ILE A 698 -4.25 -8.95 12.61
CA ILE A 698 -4.12 -8.46 13.99
C ILE A 698 -3.58 -7.03 13.99
N ASN A 699 -3.91 -6.22 14.99
CA ASN A 699 -3.28 -4.92 15.20
C ASN A 699 -1.90 -5.07 15.86
N ALA A 700 -1.25 -3.94 16.16
CA ALA A 700 0.03 -3.87 16.86
C ALA A 700 0.01 -4.48 18.27
N GLN A 701 -1.14 -4.50 18.94
CA GLN A 701 -1.35 -5.08 20.26
C GLN A 701 -1.53 -6.60 20.22
N GLY A 702 -1.64 -7.19 19.02
CA GLY A 702 -1.91 -8.61 18.84
C GLY A 702 -3.38 -8.98 18.86
N ASP A 703 -4.28 -7.98 18.94
CA ASP A 703 -5.73 -8.21 18.90
C ASP A 703 -6.17 -8.48 17.46
N TRP A 704 -7.03 -9.47 17.29
CA TRP A 704 -7.69 -9.74 16.02
C TRP A 704 -8.54 -8.55 15.60
N GLN A 705 -8.15 -7.98 14.48
CA GLN A 705 -8.90 -6.96 13.78
C GLN A 705 -9.79 -7.56 12.70
N ILE A 706 -9.30 -8.61 12.07
CA ILE A 706 -10.03 -9.43 11.12
C ILE A 706 -9.80 -10.86 11.53
N GLN A 707 -10.85 -11.52 12.00
CA GLN A 707 -10.76 -12.93 12.37
C GLN A 707 -10.30 -13.76 11.15
N PRO A 708 -9.52 -14.84 11.37
CA PRO A 708 -9.08 -15.71 10.29
C PRO A 708 -10.26 -16.57 9.79
N LEU A 709 -11.16 -15.94 9.02
CA LEU A 709 -12.41 -16.53 8.50
C LEU A 709 -12.45 -16.56 6.96
N TYR A 710 -11.59 -15.78 6.29
CA TYR A 710 -11.63 -15.66 4.84
C TYR A 710 -10.80 -16.76 4.19
N THR A 711 -11.40 -17.47 3.24
CA THR A 711 -10.78 -18.62 2.56
C THR A 711 -9.85 -18.24 1.41
N ALA A 712 -9.70 -16.94 1.12
CA ALA A 712 -8.78 -16.40 0.13
C ALA A 712 -7.93 -15.29 0.75
N ALA A 713 -6.67 -15.19 0.32
CA ALA A 713 -5.83 -14.06 0.68
C ALA A 713 -6.46 -12.78 0.14
N PHE A 714 -6.60 -11.80 1.02
CA PHE A 714 -7.13 -10.49 0.68
C PHE A 714 -6.09 -9.44 1.09
N HIS A 715 -6.07 -8.35 0.34
CA HIS A 715 -5.19 -7.21 0.58
C HIS A 715 -6.00 -5.94 0.43
N PHE A 716 -5.84 -5.01 1.35
CA PHE A 716 -6.55 -3.75 1.29
C PHE A 716 -5.97 -2.88 0.18
N ILE A 717 -6.84 -2.43 -0.73
CA ILE A 717 -6.46 -1.57 -1.85
C ILE A 717 -6.63 -0.12 -1.39
N ALA A 718 -5.50 0.57 -1.26
CA ALA A 718 -5.45 1.99 -0.99
C ALA A 718 -5.95 2.80 -2.18
N PRO A 719 -6.52 4.01 -1.96
CA PRO A 719 -6.70 4.68 -0.67
C PRO A 719 -7.97 4.27 0.11
N LEU A 720 -8.83 3.44 -0.48
CA LEU A 720 -10.10 3.06 0.14
C LEU A 720 -9.96 2.09 1.31
N ASN A 721 -8.82 1.42 1.42
CA ASN A 721 -8.61 0.31 2.35
C ASN A 721 -9.75 -0.72 2.28
N LEU A 722 -10.23 -0.98 1.06
CA LEU A 722 -11.22 -2.01 0.78
C LEU A 722 -10.56 -3.20 0.15
N SER A 723 -11.07 -4.38 0.47
CA SER A 723 -10.62 -5.62 -0.12
C SER A 723 -11.79 -6.48 -0.54
N ARG A 724 -11.59 -7.22 -1.64
CA ARG A 724 -12.47 -8.33 -1.97
C ARG A 724 -12.05 -9.52 -1.14
N ALA A 725 -12.90 -9.89 -0.21
CA ALA A 725 -12.75 -11.06 0.62
C ALA A 725 -13.65 -12.18 0.10
N VAL A 726 -13.19 -13.42 0.29
CA VAL A 726 -14.00 -14.62 0.01
C VAL A 726 -14.17 -15.37 1.31
N SER A 727 -15.42 -15.57 1.71
CA SER A 727 -15.79 -16.44 2.82
C SER A 727 -16.86 -17.40 2.31
N ASP A 728 -16.65 -18.70 2.51
CA ASP A 728 -17.61 -19.74 2.15
C ASP A 728 -18.12 -19.67 0.69
N GLY A 729 -17.20 -19.37 -0.25
CA GLY A 729 -17.51 -19.26 -1.68
C GLY A 729 -18.26 -17.99 -2.08
N ARG A 730 -18.63 -17.12 -1.13
CA ARG A 730 -19.23 -15.80 -1.39
C ARG A 730 -18.15 -14.73 -1.40
N THR A 731 -18.20 -13.87 -2.42
CA THR A 731 -17.36 -12.67 -2.48
C THR A 731 -18.06 -11.56 -1.72
N MET A 732 -17.31 -10.80 -0.94
CA MET A 732 -17.78 -9.60 -0.27
C MET A 732 -16.70 -8.50 -0.35
N LEU A 733 -17.15 -7.25 -0.30
CA LEU A 733 -16.25 -6.10 -0.16
C LEU A 733 -16.14 -5.80 1.34
N ILE A 734 -14.94 -5.89 1.90
CA ILE A 734 -14.67 -5.63 3.31
C ILE A 734 -13.77 -4.41 3.46
N ASN A 735 -13.97 -3.64 4.52
CA ASN A 735 -12.99 -2.65 4.95
C ASN A 735 -11.88 -3.31 5.79
N ASP A 736 -10.90 -2.50 6.16
CA ASP A 736 -9.83 -2.87 7.08
C ASP A 736 -10.33 -3.49 8.38
N HIS A 737 -11.52 -3.21 8.89
CA HIS A 737 -12.05 -3.86 10.10
C HIS A 737 -12.80 -5.17 9.82
N GLY A 738 -12.78 -5.67 8.58
CA GLY A 738 -13.53 -6.87 8.17
C GLY A 738 -15.03 -6.61 7.99
N ALA A 739 -15.51 -5.39 8.22
CA ALA A 739 -16.90 -5.00 8.05
C ALA A 739 -17.22 -4.78 6.57
N VAL A 740 -18.44 -5.10 6.16
CA VAL A 740 -18.95 -4.81 4.81
C VAL A 740 -19.45 -3.37 4.77
N PRO A 741 -18.75 -2.43 4.10
CA PRO A 741 -19.08 -1.01 4.18
C PRO A 741 -20.22 -0.61 3.23
N LEU A 742 -20.47 -1.41 2.19
CA LEU A 742 -21.47 -1.14 1.15
C LEU A 742 -22.28 -2.40 0.84
N ASP A 743 -23.58 -2.34 1.15
CA ASP A 743 -24.55 -3.38 0.80
C ASP A 743 -24.79 -3.41 -0.72
N GLY A 744 -24.81 -4.59 -1.34
CA GLY A 744 -25.05 -4.76 -2.79
C GLY A 744 -23.83 -4.52 -3.68
N PHE A 745 -22.64 -4.37 -3.10
CA PHE A 745 -21.37 -4.16 -3.78
C PHE A 745 -20.47 -5.41 -3.76
N GLU A 746 -21.05 -6.61 -3.65
CA GLU A 746 -20.32 -7.88 -3.56
C GLU A 746 -19.44 -8.16 -4.78
N GLN A 747 -19.84 -7.63 -5.95
CA GLN A 747 -19.10 -7.74 -7.20
C GLN A 747 -18.21 -6.53 -7.50
N ALA A 748 -18.22 -5.52 -6.64
CA ALA A 748 -17.45 -4.31 -6.86
C ALA A 748 -15.95 -4.56 -6.68
N GLN A 749 -15.16 -3.87 -7.50
CA GLN A 749 -13.71 -3.90 -7.46
C GLN A 749 -13.19 -2.52 -7.08
N PRO A 750 -12.45 -2.40 -5.95
CA PRO A 750 -11.78 -1.15 -5.63
C PRO A 750 -10.64 -0.89 -6.61
N LEU A 751 -10.55 0.37 -7.06
CA LEU A 751 -9.58 0.78 -8.06
C LEU A 751 -8.24 1.10 -7.40
N ASN A 752 -7.18 0.46 -7.89
CA ASN A 752 -5.84 0.73 -7.38
C ASN A 752 -5.45 2.20 -7.64
N SER A 753 -4.83 2.84 -6.64
CA SER A 753 -4.43 4.27 -6.63
C SER A 753 -5.56 5.30 -6.66
N LEU A 754 -6.83 4.88 -6.60
CA LEU A 754 -7.99 5.77 -6.70
C LEU A 754 -9.04 5.43 -5.65
N ALA A 755 -9.62 6.44 -5.03
CA ALA A 755 -10.72 6.25 -4.10
C ALA A 755 -12.01 5.97 -4.88
N ARG A 756 -12.13 4.82 -5.54
CA ARG A 756 -13.26 4.51 -6.45
C ARG A 756 -13.54 3.02 -6.50
N LEU A 757 -14.79 2.70 -6.81
CA LEU A 757 -15.26 1.33 -7.04
C LEU A 757 -15.77 1.19 -8.47
N VAL A 758 -15.63 0.00 -9.04
CA VAL A 758 -16.26 -0.35 -10.32
C VAL A 758 -17.01 -1.66 -10.20
N MET A 759 -18.19 -1.73 -10.80
CA MET A 759 -19.02 -2.94 -10.84
C MET A 759 -19.75 -3.03 -12.18
N ASN A 760 -19.90 -4.25 -12.69
CA ASN A 760 -20.77 -4.51 -13.84
C ASN A 760 -22.22 -4.56 -13.37
N ASP A 761 -23.10 -3.87 -14.09
CA ASP A 761 -24.54 -3.97 -13.93
C ASP A 761 -25.05 -5.14 -14.80
N ASP A 762 -25.39 -6.26 -14.16
CA ASP A 762 -25.86 -7.46 -14.84
C ASP A 762 -27.19 -7.27 -15.59
N VAL A 763 -27.97 -6.23 -15.23
CA VAL A 763 -29.27 -5.93 -15.86
C VAL A 763 -29.09 -5.13 -17.13
N THR A 764 -28.28 -4.06 -17.08
CA THR A 764 -28.06 -3.19 -18.25
C THR A 764 -26.91 -3.66 -19.13
N GLY A 765 -26.02 -4.50 -18.60
CA GLY A 765 -24.78 -4.92 -19.25
C GLY A 765 -23.78 -3.77 -19.37
N GLU A 766 -23.85 -2.77 -18.49
CA GLU A 766 -22.94 -1.63 -18.45
C GLU A 766 -21.94 -1.76 -17.29
N THR A 767 -20.81 -1.07 -17.41
CA THR A 767 -19.86 -0.91 -16.31
C THR A 767 -20.13 0.40 -15.61
N VAL A 768 -20.30 0.37 -14.30
CA VAL A 768 -20.65 1.54 -13.50
C VAL A 768 -19.47 1.91 -12.61
N LEU A 769 -19.04 3.17 -12.70
CA LEU A 769 -18.05 3.77 -11.81
C LEU A 769 -18.78 4.41 -10.63
N TYR A 770 -18.38 4.05 -9.42
CA TYR A 770 -18.95 4.56 -8.18
C TYR A 770 -17.91 5.34 -7.38
N ASP A 771 -18.39 6.28 -6.56
CA ASP A 771 -17.61 6.87 -5.48
C ASP A 771 -17.47 5.88 -4.30
N ASN A 772 -16.88 6.36 -3.21
CA ASN A 772 -16.60 5.54 -2.02
C ASN A 772 -17.87 5.11 -1.28
N ASP A 773 -18.98 5.78 -1.54
CA ASP A 773 -20.23 5.65 -0.81
C ASP A 773 -21.25 4.82 -1.59
N GLY A 774 -20.84 4.32 -2.75
CA GLY A 774 -21.70 3.58 -3.65
C GLY A 774 -22.61 4.46 -4.49
N ASN A 775 -22.40 5.78 -4.55
CA ASN A 775 -23.12 6.62 -5.51
C ASN A 775 -22.52 6.44 -6.90
N GLU A 776 -23.41 6.28 -7.88
CA GLU A 776 -23.03 6.20 -9.28
C GLU A 776 -22.45 7.54 -9.77
N ILE A 777 -21.21 7.51 -10.28
CA ILE A 777 -20.56 8.64 -10.92
C ILE A 777 -20.90 8.66 -12.41
N GLN A 778 -20.66 7.53 -13.08
CA GLN A 778 -20.82 7.42 -14.52
C GLN A 778 -20.96 5.98 -14.98
N ARG A 779 -21.84 5.78 -15.98
CA ARG A 779 -21.99 4.52 -16.71
C ARG A 779 -21.18 4.49 -17.99
N PHE A 780 -20.61 3.33 -18.28
CA PHE A 780 -19.86 3.04 -19.48
C PHE A 780 -20.53 1.87 -20.18
N ALA A 781 -20.85 2.07 -21.47
CA ALA A 781 -21.54 1.05 -22.26
C ALA A 781 -20.69 -0.23 -22.36
N GLY A 782 -21.29 -1.38 -22.04
CA GLY A 782 -20.66 -2.70 -22.09
C GLY A 782 -20.08 -3.17 -20.74
N PRO A 783 -20.01 -4.50 -20.52
CA PRO A 783 -19.36 -5.05 -19.34
C PRO A 783 -17.83 -4.91 -19.47
N ASP A 784 -17.15 -4.80 -18.33
CA ASP A 784 -15.69 -4.66 -18.22
C ASP A 784 -15.12 -3.49 -19.06
N SER A 785 -15.92 -2.43 -19.24
CA SER A 785 -15.53 -1.23 -19.97
C SER A 785 -14.53 -0.37 -19.20
N LEU A 786 -14.33 -0.62 -17.91
CA LEU A 786 -13.23 -0.05 -17.11
C LEU A 786 -12.36 -1.18 -16.58
N LEU A 787 -11.06 -1.13 -16.85
CA LEU A 787 -10.10 -2.16 -16.44
C LEU A 787 -9.56 -1.86 -15.04
N ALA A 788 -10.23 -2.38 -14.01
CA ALA A 788 -9.94 -2.10 -12.61
C ALA A 788 -8.53 -2.50 -12.17
N ASP A 789 -8.10 -3.67 -12.60
CA ASP A 789 -6.79 -4.29 -12.32
C ASP A 789 -5.62 -3.50 -12.94
N LYS A 790 -5.91 -2.70 -13.97
CA LYS A 790 -4.94 -1.84 -14.65
C LYS A 790 -5.02 -0.37 -14.25
N ALA A 791 -5.93 -0.02 -13.33
CA ALA A 791 -5.99 1.31 -12.75
C ALA A 791 -4.66 1.61 -12.03
N SER A 792 -4.05 2.72 -12.38
CA SER A 792 -2.70 3.07 -11.91
C SER A 792 -2.43 4.54 -12.23
N SER A 793 -1.59 5.18 -11.42
CA SER A 793 -1.18 6.58 -11.63
C SER A 793 -2.37 7.55 -11.79
N GLY A 794 -3.47 7.29 -11.07
CA GLY A 794 -4.65 8.17 -11.05
C GLY A 794 -5.54 8.10 -12.31
N VAL A 795 -5.32 7.14 -13.21
CA VAL A 795 -6.13 6.96 -14.42
C VAL A 795 -6.61 5.52 -14.58
N ILE A 796 -7.74 5.36 -15.26
CA ILE A 796 -8.41 4.08 -15.47
C ILE A 796 -8.46 3.80 -16.98
N PRO A 797 -7.89 2.69 -17.46
CA PRO A 797 -8.07 2.29 -18.85
C PRO A 797 -9.55 1.99 -19.12
N MET A 798 -10.09 2.58 -20.19
CA MET A 798 -11.50 2.49 -20.55
C MET A 798 -11.67 1.98 -21.97
N ARG A 799 -12.59 1.03 -22.18
CA ARG A 799 -13.00 0.49 -23.48
C ARG A 799 -14.37 1.06 -23.86
N ASP A 800 -14.47 1.62 -25.05
CA ASP A 800 -15.73 2.17 -25.57
C ASP A 800 -16.59 1.09 -26.27
N ASN A 801 -17.79 1.49 -26.70
CA ASN A 801 -18.74 0.62 -27.39
C ASN A 801 -18.27 0.15 -28.78
N LYS A 802 -17.25 0.78 -29.36
CA LYS A 802 -16.59 0.34 -30.60
C LYS A 802 -15.44 -0.64 -30.31
N GLY A 803 -15.18 -0.91 -29.04
CA GLY A 803 -14.08 -1.74 -28.56
C GLY A 803 -12.72 -1.04 -28.59
N LEU A 804 -12.69 0.29 -28.73
CA LEU A 804 -11.47 1.09 -28.68
C LEU A 804 -11.20 1.56 -27.25
N TYR A 805 -9.93 1.59 -26.90
CA TYR A 805 -9.42 1.91 -25.59
C TYR A 805 -8.90 3.35 -25.52
N GLY A 806 -9.09 3.95 -24.36
CA GLY A 806 -8.57 5.23 -23.92
C GLY A 806 -8.37 5.21 -22.41
N PHE A 807 -8.36 6.40 -21.79
CA PHE A 807 -8.22 6.54 -20.35
C PHE A 807 -9.20 7.58 -19.82
N VAL A 808 -9.76 7.30 -18.65
CA VAL A 808 -10.57 8.24 -17.88
C VAL A 808 -9.89 8.57 -16.56
N ASP A 809 -10.21 9.71 -15.98
CA ASP A 809 -9.87 10.06 -14.61
C ASP A 809 -10.86 9.45 -13.61
N GLN A 810 -10.63 9.71 -12.33
CA GLN A 810 -11.48 9.26 -11.21
C GLN A 810 -12.91 9.84 -11.24
N GLN A 811 -13.20 10.88 -12.03
CA GLN A 811 -14.55 11.42 -12.23
C GLN A 811 -15.23 10.78 -13.46
N GLY A 812 -14.60 9.78 -14.09
CA GLY A 812 -15.07 9.19 -15.33
C GLY A 812 -14.84 10.09 -16.55
N LYS A 813 -14.21 11.25 -16.38
CA LYS A 813 -13.95 12.19 -17.46
C LYS A 813 -12.82 11.65 -18.32
N LYS A 814 -13.07 11.67 -19.63
CA LYS A 814 -12.13 11.21 -20.66
C LYS A 814 -10.86 12.07 -20.68
N MET A 815 -9.73 11.47 -20.34
CA MET A 815 -8.39 12.06 -20.36
C MET A 815 -7.69 11.79 -21.69
N ILE A 816 -7.69 10.53 -22.11
CA ILE A 816 -7.18 10.09 -23.40
C ILE A 816 -8.36 9.51 -24.16
N GLY A 817 -8.61 10.04 -25.35
CA GLY A 817 -9.69 9.55 -26.19
C GLY A 817 -9.52 8.09 -26.59
N SER A 818 -10.65 7.43 -26.87
CA SER A 818 -10.71 6.03 -27.29
C SER A 818 -10.22 5.91 -28.73
N TYR A 819 -8.90 5.76 -28.90
CA TYR A 819 -8.23 5.74 -30.20
C TYR A 819 -7.45 4.44 -30.45
N PHE A 820 -7.28 3.61 -29.42
CA PHE A 820 -6.39 2.47 -29.43
C PHE A 820 -7.18 1.17 -29.51
N ASP A 821 -6.69 0.18 -30.22
CA ASP A 821 -7.31 -1.15 -30.25
C ASP A 821 -6.96 -1.97 -29.00
N GLN A 822 -5.95 -1.53 -28.24
CA GLN A 822 -5.49 -2.15 -27.01
C GLN A 822 -4.65 -1.15 -26.20
N VAL A 823 -4.78 -1.16 -24.87
CA VAL A 823 -3.89 -0.44 -23.94
C VAL A 823 -3.49 -1.30 -22.74
N GLY A 824 -2.35 -0.98 -22.12
CA GLY A 824 -1.86 -1.54 -20.85
C GLY A 824 -2.13 -0.62 -19.65
N ALA A 825 -1.64 -1.00 -18.47
CA ALA A 825 -1.65 -0.14 -17.28
C ALA A 825 -0.71 1.06 -17.45
N MET A 826 -0.98 2.15 -16.75
CA MET A 826 -0.15 3.37 -16.78
C MET A 826 0.91 3.29 -15.67
N ASN A 827 2.07 2.73 -16.00
CA ASN A 827 3.19 2.53 -15.08
C ASN A 827 4.37 3.45 -15.45
N ASN A 828 4.89 4.21 -14.48
CA ASN A 828 5.99 5.15 -14.70
C ASN A 828 5.75 6.12 -15.88
N ASN A 829 4.52 6.65 -15.99
CA ASN A 829 4.06 7.53 -17.06
C ASN A 829 3.98 6.90 -18.47
N PHE A 830 4.10 5.57 -18.60
CA PHE A 830 3.96 4.86 -19.86
C PHE A 830 2.87 3.78 -19.80
N ALA A 831 2.18 3.58 -20.90
CA ALA A 831 1.31 2.44 -21.12
C ALA A 831 1.59 1.84 -22.51
N THR A 832 1.58 0.51 -22.63
CA THR A 832 1.58 -0.14 -23.95
C THR A 832 0.31 0.26 -24.71
N ALA A 833 0.39 0.52 -26.01
CA ALA A 833 -0.79 0.81 -26.82
C ALA A 833 -0.67 0.31 -28.26
N MET A 834 -1.79 -0.13 -28.84
CA MET A 834 -1.91 -0.56 -30.23
C MET A 834 -2.89 0.35 -30.97
N LYS A 835 -2.56 0.74 -32.21
CA LYS A 835 -3.48 1.47 -33.09
C LYS A 835 -3.47 0.84 -34.48
N LYS A 836 -4.35 -0.15 -34.69
CA LYS A 836 -4.43 -1.00 -35.87
C LYS A 836 -4.63 -0.22 -37.16
N SER A 837 -5.45 0.83 -37.12
CA SER A 837 -5.73 1.67 -38.28
C SER A 837 -4.50 2.40 -38.84
N THR A 838 -3.50 2.70 -38.01
CA THR A 838 -2.30 3.46 -38.41
C THR A 838 -1.07 2.58 -38.53
N TYR A 839 -0.88 1.66 -37.58
CA TYR A 839 0.35 0.87 -37.44
C TYR A 839 0.12 -0.64 -37.54
N GLY A 840 -1.10 -1.09 -37.88
CA GLY A 840 -1.45 -2.51 -37.85
C GLY A 840 -1.37 -3.09 -36.44
N ASN A 841 -1.12 -4.39 -36.32
CA ASN A 841 -1.10 -5.09 -35.03
C ASN A 841 0.16 -4.81 -34.18
N LEU A 842 0.85 -3.70 -34.43
CA LEU A 842 2.06 -3.33 -33.72
C LEU A 842 1.73 -2.55 -32.44
N LEU A 843 2.46 -2.88 -31.38
CA LEU A 843 2.46 -2.19 -30.10
C LEU A 843 3.58 -1.15 -30.04
N GLY A 844 3.27 -0.04 -29.35
CA GLY A 844 4.21 0.99 -28.91
C GLY A 844 3.90 1.39 -27.48
N TYR A 845 4.45 2.52 -27.03
CA TYR A 845 4.22 3.06 -25.69
C TYR A 845 3.73 4.49 -25.78
N ILE A 846 2.61 4.77 -25.12
CA ILE A 846 2.02 6.11 -25.00
C ILE A 846 2.39 6.73 -23.66
N ASN A 847 2.48 8.05 -23.63
CA ASN A 847 2.62 8.83 -22.41
C ASN A 847 1.24 9.27 -21.86
N THR A 848 1.25 10.04 -20.77
CA THR A 848 0.04 10.58 -20.11
C THR A 848 -0.83 11.49 -20.98
N THR A 849 -0.31 11.99 -22.11
CA THR A 849 -1.08 12.78 -23.08
C THR A 849 -1.74 11.92 -24.16
N GLY A 850 -1.51 10.60 -24.15
CA GLY A 850 -1.94 9.68 -25.20
C GLY A 850 -1.09 9.73 -26.47
N ARG A 851 0.06 10.42 -26.45
CA ARG A 851 1.01 10.44 -27.57
C ARG A 851 1.98 9.29 -27.45
N PHE A 852 2.31 8.65 -28.57
CA PHE A 852 3.35 7.63 -28.61
C PHE A 852 4.72 8.24 -28.29
N ALA A 853 5.25 7.94 -27.11
CA ALA A 853 6.63 8.22 -26.77
C ALA A 853 7.57 7.23 -27.47
N ILE A 854 7.10 5.99 -27.66
CA ILE A 854 7.76 4.98 -28.50
C ILE A 854 6.74 4.57 -29.56
N LEU A 855 7.01 4.93 -30.82
CA LEU A 855 6.11 4.62 -31.94
C LEU A 855 5.88 3.11 -32.08
N PRO A 856 4.66 2.67 -32.44
CA PRO A 856 4.36 1.26 -32.61
C PRO A 856 5.26 0.60 -33.65
N LYS A 857 6.01 -0.40 -33.19
CA LYS A 857 6.95 -1.16 -34.02
C LYS A 857 7.18 -2.59 -33.53
N PHE A 858 6.56 -2.98 -32.42
CA PHE A 858 6.75 -4.28 -31.78
C PHE A 858 5.54 -5.17 -32.02
N ASP A 859 5.76 -6.45 -32.31
CA ASP A 859 4.68 -7.45 -32.39
C ASP A 859 4.12 -7.77 -30.98
N TRP A 860 4.93 -7.60 -29.93
CA TRP A 860 4.54 -7.68 -28.53
C TRP A 860 5.41 -6.75 -27.66
N ALA A 861 4.87 -6.26 -26.53
CA ALA A 861 5.58 -5.41 -25.58
C ALA A 861 5.13 -5.74 -24.16
N GLY A 862 6.07 -5.91 -23.23
CA GLY A 862 5.81 -6.09 -21.80
C GLY A 862 5.71 -4.77 -21.04
N ASP A 863 5.24 -4.83 -19.80
CA ASP A 863 5.21 -3.66 -18.92
C ASP A 863 6.62 -3.28 -18.45
N PHE A 864 6.80 -2.00 -18.11
CA PHE A 864 8.02 -1.53 -17.48
C PHE A 864 8.14 -2.07 -16.05
N SER A 865 9.19 -2.84 -15.77
CA SER A 865 9.61 -3.31 -14.43
C SER A 865 11.03 -2.85 -14.15
N GLU A 866 11.30 -2.32 -12.95
CA GLU A 866 12.63 -1.80 -12.58
C GLU A 866 13.20 -0.82 -13.64
N LYS A 867 12.34 0.02 -14.26
CA LYS A 867 12.66 0.96 -15.35
C LYS A 867 13.08 0.32 -16.69
N HIS A 868 12.83 -0.96 -16.89
CA HIS A 868 13.17 -1.71 -18.10
C HIS A 868 11.97 -2.50 -18.63
N ALA A 869 11.92 -2.74 -19.94
CA ALA A 869 10.88 -3.57 -20.55
C ALA A 869 11.43 -4.41 -21.70
N TRP A 870 10.91 -5.63 -21.86
CA TRP A 870 11.15 -6.43 -23.05
C TRP A 870 10.06 -6.17 -24.09
N ALA A 871 10.46 -5.95 -25.34
CA ALA A 871 9.53 -5.81 -26.46
C ALA A 871 10.11 -6.47 -27.71
N GLY A 872 9.31 -7.23 -28.45
CA GLY A 872 9.79 -8.00 -29.59
C GLY A 872 9.00 -7.77 -30.86
N GLY A 873 9.67 -7.93 -31.99
CA GLY A 873 9.03 -7.96 -33.30
C GLY A 873 9.99 -8.36 -34.42
N LYS A 874 9.46 -8.95 -35.50
CA LYS A 874 10.22 -9.40 -36.69
C LYS A 874 11.45 -10.27 -36.37
N GLY A 875 11.31 -11.17 -35.38
CA GLY A 875 12.37 -12.10 -34.98
C GLY A 875 13.47 -11.48 -34.10
N VAL A 876 13.28 -10.25 -33.59
CA VAL A 876 14.18 -9.58 -32.66
C VAL A 876 13.43 -9.23 -31.38
N VAL A 877 13.98 -9.58 -30.22
CA VAL A 877 13.50 -9.13 -28.91
C VAL A 877 14.44 -8.06 -28.40
N SER A 878 13.93 -6.89 -28.04
CA SER A 878 14.70 -5.72 -27.60
C SER A 878 14.47 -5.47 -26.11
N LEU A 879 15.56 -5.19 -25.40
CA LEU A 879 15.56 -4.63 -24.05
C LEU A 879 15.48 -3.11 -24.13
N LEU A 880 14.46 -2.52 -23.51
CA LEU A 880 14.21 -1.09 -23.50
C LEU A 880 14.54 -0.49 -22.13
N ASN A 881 15.14 0.71 -22.12
CA ASN A 881 15.27 1.54 -20.92
C ASN A 881 14.06 2.47 -20.73
N ALA A 882 14.03 3.23 -19.63
CA ALA A 882 12.94 4.14 -19.28
C ALA A 882 12.65 5.23 -20.33
N GLU A 883 13.64 5.59 -21.15
CA GLU A 883 13.48 6.56 -22.25
C GLU A 883 13.05 5.90 -23.57
N GLY A 884 12.87 4.57 -23.59
CA GLY A 884 12.51 3.79 -24.77
C GLY A 884 13.66 3.46 -25.72
N GLY A 885 14.89 3.77 -25.30
CA GLY A 885 16.12 3.38 -25.97
C GLY A 885 16.37 1.88 -25.87
N VAL A 886 16.84 1.27 -26.98
CA VAL A 886 17.20 -0.15 -27.01
C VAL A 886 18.60 -0.34 -26.42
N GLN A 887 18.73 -1.10 -25.33
CA GLN A 887 20.02 -1.43 -24.69
C GLN A 887 20.64 -2.70 -25.27
N ALA A 888 19.83 -3.75 -25.44
CA ALA A 888 20.24 -5.04 -25.97
C ALA A 888 19.17 -5.66 -26.87
N LYS A 889 19.58 -6.62 -27.71
CA LYS A 889 18.70 -7.33 -28.63
C LYS A 889 19.03 -8.82 -28.60
N ILE A 890 18.00 -9.65 -28.39
CA ILE A 890 18.05 -11.09 -28.64
C ILE A 890 17.61 -11.32 -30.08
N GLN A 891 18.45 -11.99 -30.86
CA GLN A 891 18.17 -12.32 -32.25
C GLN A 891 18.73 -13.70 -32.59
N VAL A 892 18.30 -14.28 -33.70
CA VAL A 892 18.83 -15.56 -34.17
C VAL A 892 19.97 -15.31 -35.15
N ARG A 893 21.09 -16.01 -34.95
CA ARG A 893 22.23 -16.08 -35.87
C ARG A 893 22.76 -17.51 -35.91
N CYS A 894 22.98 -18.05 -37.10
CA CYS A 894 23.48 -19.43 -37.30
C CYS A 894 22.65 -20.49 -36.55
N ASN A 895 21.31 -20.43 -36.62
CA ASN A 895 20.39 -21.32 -35.88
C ASN A 895 20.50 -21.26 -34.34
N GLN A 896 21.18 -20.26 -33.80
CA GLN A 896 21.37 -20.06 -32.36
C GLN A 896 20.89 -18.67 -31.94
N ARG A 897 20.31 -18.56 -30.73
CA ARG A 897 20.01 -17.25 -30.14
C ARG A 897 21.28 -16.58 -29.65
N VAL A 898 21.43 -15.31 -30.02
CA VAL A 898 22.53 -14.43 -29.60
C VAL A 898 21.95 -13.16 -29.00
N ILE A 899 22.67 -12.58 -28.06
CA ILE A 899 22.39 -11.28 -27.48
C ILE A 899 23.45 -10.31 -27.98
N VAL A 900 23.00 -9.19 -28.51
CA VAL A 900 23.87 -8.10 -28.98
C VAL A 900 23.48 -6.79 -28.34
N ASP A 901 24.42 -5.87 -28.19
CA ASP A 901 24.14 -4.52 -27.73
C ASP A 901 23.39 -3.69 -28.79
N ALA A 902 23.08 -2.44 -28.46
CA ALA A 902 22.45 -1.50 -29.40
C ALA A 902 23.20 -1.34 -30.74
N LYS A 903 24.54 -1.46 -30.71
CA LYS A 903 25.47 -1.31 -31.85
C LYS A 903 25.72 -2.62 -32.60
N GLY A 904 25.22 -3.76 -32.10
CA GLY A 904 25.38 -5.08 -32.69
C GLY A 904 26.60 -5.87 -32.19
N ALA A 905 27.33 -5.37 -31.18
CA ALA A 905 28.41 -6.11 -30.54
C ALA A 905 27.85 -7.28 -29.70
N TYR A 906 28.51 -8.43 -29.72
CA TYR A 906 28.05 -9.61 -29.00
C TYR A 906 28.17 -9.45 -27.49
N LEU A 907 27.02 -9.54 -26.81
CA LEU A 907 26.92 -9.68 -25.35
C LEU A 907 26.90 -11.16 -24.95
N TRP A 908 26.32 -12.02 -25.80
CA TRP A 908 26.33 -13.46 -25.62
C TRP A 908 26.04 -14.22 -26.94
N PRO A 909 26.76 -15.30 -27.26
CA PRO A 909 28.01 -15.74 -26.66
C PRO A 909 29.14 -14.74 -26.93
N ALA A 910 30.19 -14.74 -26.12
CA ALA A 910 31.32 -13.80 -26.22
C ALA A 910 32.04 -13.81 -27.59
N LYS A 911 31.89 -14.89 -28.36
CA LYS A 911 32.34 -15.01 -29.75
C LYS A 911 31.15 -15.31 -30.63
N ALA A 912 31.12 -14.73 -31.82
CA ALA A 912 30.08 -15.00 -32.80
C ALA A 912 29.99 -16.52 -33.07
N PRO A 913 28.79 -17.11 -33.13
CA PRO A 913 28.63 -18.52 -33.45
C PRO A 913 29.14 -18.80 -34.87
N ALA A 914 29.82 -19.94 -35.06
CA ALA A 914 30.29 -20.37 -36.36
C ALA A 914 29.10 -20.86 -37.20
N CYS A 915 28.73 -20.11 -38.23
CA CYS A 915 27.78 -20.57 -39.24
C CYS A 915 28.43 -21.70 -40.05
N GLY A 916 27.96 -22.94 -39.87
CA GLY A 916 28.39 -24.05 -40.71
C GLY A 916 28.11 -23.74 -42.17
N THR A 917 29.12 -23.85 -43.03
CA THR A 917 28.97 -23.78 -44.48
C THR A 917 28.26 -25.05 -44.96
N GLY A 918 26.93 -25.03 -45.00
CA GLY A 918 26.13 -26.18 -45.43
C GLY A 918 24.72 -25.79 -45.87
N GLY A 919 24.59 -25.48 -47.17
CA GLY A 919 23.32 -25.48 -47.91
C GLY A 919 22.75 -24.10 -48.25
N ASN A 920 23.05 -23.61 -49.45
CA ASN A 920 22.32 -22.55 -50.16
C ASN A 920 20.84 -22.90 -50.38
#